data_AF-A0A354T3Q2-F1
#
_entry.id   AF-A0A354T3Q2-F1
#
_cell.length_a   1.000
_cell.length_b   1.000
_cell.length_c   1.000
_cell.angle_alpha   90.00
_cell.angle_beta   90.00
_cell.angle_gamma   90.00
#
_symmetry.space_group_name_H-M   'P 1'
#
loop_
_entity.id
_entity.type
_entity.pdbx_description
1 polymer ?
#
loop_
_entity_poly.entity_id
_entity_poly.type
_entity_poly.pdbx_seq_one_letter_code
_entity_poly.pdbx_strand_id
1 'polypeptide(L)'
;MKITSELFHAYLKCPTKCWLRSSDEPGSGNAYADWVKAQNDLYRAAETERLVAMSPSDEVASSPEAERVKSAKWSLATSLAAQAKMEAWDVESELHAVERVPSTRRGKSAQFIPIRFIFTNKLGKDDKLLLAFDAFVLSKSQGREIKTSKIIHGDDHFTLKVKTSAQAGEVRKRLDKIATLLSSPTPPDLVLNRHCAECEFQARCRKIAIEKDDLSLLAGMSAKERERHRSKGIFTVNQLSYTFRPRRPLKRTKHPAKPHHFALQALAIRENTVYIHGTPNIPQCKTQVYLDIEGLPDRDFYYLIGALVVADGQETFHSFWADTMADQTVILAQLAELACGLTDYCVFHFGGYDRMALQKSAALLTGAARSGLESILKCSTNVLSLVRPHVYFPTYSCSLKEIGKRLGCANLKLETTGLQSIIWRTEWESERNADWKAKLVDYNRTDCLALRKLTEFILSNMASANPRKEDGANVKHTKEIQKTHPRWQMFASRDYALDDLGHINKCGYFDYQREKVFVKTHKQFRGISDSRHKGKRHNVRPNKFIDLVLKKCPACMAKKLQPTTARCRYLIDLKFARSGMRRAVTCTSCWSYSCAGCGGTVSAHRNFSTQQVYGHDLMSWCVYLNVVSGMNMLKVKKCLEDFFNLYVPRAQIYRFKTYISVQYDALDCQLLEAMTRSPVIHIDETTVNLRGQSAYVWVVATMDLVHFFYRPSREAHFLTEMLKGFSGVLV
;
A
#
# COMPACT_ATOMS: atom_id res chain seq x y z
N MET A 1 -18.35 19.42 39.33
CA MET A 1 -17.24 19.33 38.36
C MET A 1 -17.05 20.70 37.73
N LYS A 2 -15.80 21.18 37.61
CA LYS A 2 -15.47 22.51 37.10
C LYS A 2 -14.75 22.41 35.75
N ILE A 3 -15.24 23.11 34.73
CA ILE A 3 -14.63 23.17 33.39
C ILE A 3 -14.02 24.56 33.20
N THR A 4 -12.69 24.62 33.12
CA THR A 4 -11.92 25.86 32.92
C THR A 4 -11.62 26.12 31.44
N SER A 5 -11.18 27.33 31.10
CA SER A 5 -10.69 27.65 29.75
C SER A 5 -9.53 26.76 29.32
N GLU A 6 -8.68 26.31 30.26
CA GLU A 6 -7.56 25.42 29.95
C GLU A 6 -8.03 24.01 29.59
N LEU A 7 -9.00 23.46 30.32
CA LEU A 7 -9.61 22.16 30.01
C LEU A 7 -10.35 22.21 28.68
N PHE A 8 -11.04 23.32 28.40
CA PHE A 8 -11.68 23.53 27.10
C PHE A 8 -10.65 23.57 25.97
N HIS A 9 -9.56 24.32 26.13
CA HIS A 9 -8.46 24.36 25.15
C HIS A 9 -7.84 22.96 24.95
N ALA A 10 -7.55 22.25 26.04
CA ALA A 10 -7.02 20.90 25.99
C ALA A 10 -7.94 19.96 25.21
N TYR A 11 -9.27 20.06 25.40
CA TYR A 11 -10.25 19.24 24.69
C TYR A 11 -10.30 19.53 23.19
N LEU A 12 -10.21 20.81 22.79
CA LEU A 12 -10.16 21.20 21.37
C LEU A 12 -8.99 20.53 20.65
N LYS A 13 -7.84 20.39 21.33
CA LYS A 13 -6.64 19.76 20.79
C LYS A 13 -6.67 18.22 20.90
N CYS A 14 -7.05 17.68 22.07
CA CYS A 14 -7.04 16.26 22.35
C CYS A 14 -7.91 15.89 23.58
N PRO A 15 -8.93 15.03 23.44
CA PRO A 15 -9.74 14.57 24.58
C PRO A 15 -8.92 13.91 25.69
N THR A 16 -7.90 13.10 25.35
CA THR A 16 -7.02 12.49 26.35
C THR A 16 -6.23 13.54 27.14
N LYS A 17 -5.76 14.61 26.49
CA LYS A 17 -5.09 15.72 27.19
C LYS A 17 -6.01 16.41 28.19
N CYS A 18 -7.27 16.63 27.79
CA CYS A 18 -8.29 17.21 28.68
C CYS A 18 -8.50 16.36 29.93
N TRP A 19 -8.71 15.04 29.76
CA TRP A 19 -8.93 14.11 30.87
C TRP A 19 -7.70 13.99 31.79
N LEU A 20 -6.48 13.95 31.22
CA LEU A 20 -5.25 13.89 32.02
C LEU A 20 -5.07 15.15 32.86
N ARG A 21 -5.27 16.35 32.27
CA ARG A 21 -5.20 17.60 33.01
C ARG A 21 -6.25 17.71 34.11
N SER A 22 -7.48 17.23 33.87
CA SER A 22 -8.51 17.25 34.90
C SER A 22 -8.27 16.25 36.05
N SER A 23 -7.37 15.29 35.85
CA SER A 23 -6.99 14.28 36.84
C SER A 23 -5.66 14.63 37.52
N ASP A 24 -5.13 15.85 37.28
CA ASP A 24 -3.85 16.34 37.78
C ASP A 24 -2.65 15.41 37.47
N GLU A 25 -2.72 14.69 36.35
CA GLU A 25 -1.64 13.82 35.89
C GLU A 25 -0.43 14.67 35.44
N PRO A 26 0.79 14.37 35.91
CA PRO A 26 1.97 15.14 35.54
C PRO A 26 2.32 14.94 34.07
N GLY A 27 2.55 16.04 33.36
CA GLY A 27 3.12 16.02 32.02
C GLY A 27 4.57 15.53 32.05
N SER A 28 5.01 14.87 30.99
CA SER A 28 6.42 14.50 30.80
C SER A 28 7.30 15.68 30.34
N GLY A 29 6.72 16.88 30.22
CA GLY A 29 7.34 18.07 29.64
C GLY A 29 7.38 18.04 28.11
N ASN A 30 7.39 19.22 27.49
CA ASN A 30 7.63 19.40 26.06
C ASN A 30 8.12 20.83 25.83
N ALA A 31 9.39 20.97 25.46
CA ALA A 31 10.03 22.29 25.31
C ALA A 31 9.26 23.25 24.37
N TYR A 32 8.60 22.73 23.34
CA TYR A 32 7.77 23.57 22.47
C TYR A 32 6.46 23.98 23.14
N ALA A 33 5.80 23.07 23.86
CA ALA A 33 4.60 23.40 24.62
C ALA A 33 4.90 24.45 25.71
N ASP A 34 6.04 24.31 26.40
CA ASP A 34 6.51 25.22 27.43
C ASP A 34 6.86 26.59 26.83
N TRP A 35 7.56 26.60 25.69
CA TRP A 35 7.84 27.82 24.93
C TRP A 35 6.55 28.53 24.46
N VAL A 36 5.58 27.81 23.88
CA VAL A 36 4.28 28.38 23.47
C VAL A 36 3.54 28.99 24.65
N LYS A 37 3.58 28.34 25.83
CA LYS A 37 2.98 28.88 27.05
C LYS A 37 3.66 30.18 27.46
N ALA A 38 4.99 30.19 27.55
CA ALA A 38 5.77 31.38 27.90
C ALA A 38 5.52 32.55 26.94
N GLN A 39 5.45 32.30 25.62
CA GLN A 39 5.13 33.33 24.63
C GLN A 39 3.72 33.90 24.80
N ASN A 40 2.72 33.05 25.07
CA ASN A 40 1.36 33.53 25.37
C ASN A 40 1.32 34.37 26.64
N ASP A 41 2.03 33.97 27.69
CA ASP A 41 2.04 34.67 28.97
C ASP A 41 2.74 36.04 28.85
N LEU A 42 3.89 36.10 28.16
CA LEU A 42 4.60 37.35 27.85
C LEU A 42 3.74 38.28 27.00
N TYR A 43 3.12 37.77 25.93
CA TYR A 43 2.25 38.56 25.07
C TYR A 43 1.02 39.06 25.81
N ARG A 44 0.41 38.22 26.67
CA ARG A 44 -0.71 38.61 27.53
C ARG A 44 -0.29 39.75 28.46
N ALA A 45 0.86 39.67 29.11
CA ALA A 45 1.35 40.71 30.01
C ALA A 45 1.56 42.04 29.26
N ALA A 46 2.31 42.01 28.15
CA ALA A 46 2.60 43.19 27.33
C ALA A 46 1.32 43.85 26.78
N GLU A 47 0.37 43.06 26.25
CA GLU A 47 -0.89 43.60 25.74
C GLU A 47 -1.80 44.15 26.83
N THR A 48 -1.76 43.55 28.02
CA THR A 48 -2.49 44.07 29.18
C THR A 48 -1.96 45.44 29.56
N GLU A 49 -0.64 45.58 29.69
CA GLU A 49 0.02 46.87 29.97
C GLU A 49 -0.29 47.92 28.89
N ARG A 50 -0.23 47.53 27.62
CA ARG A 50 -0.54 48.41 26.48
C ARG A 50 -1.98 48.90 26.53
N LEU A 51 -2.96 48.03 26.77
CA LEU A 51 -4.37 48.43 26.87
C LEU A 51 -4.65 49.31 28.10
N VAL A 52 -4.00 49.03 29.23
CA VAL A 52 -4.11 49.86 30.44
C VAL A 52 -3.54 51.25 30.18
N ALA A 53 -2.37 51.36 29.54
CA ALA A 53 -1.74 52.64 29.23
C ALA A 53 -2.55 53.50 28.23
N MET A 54 -3.32 52.87 27.34
CA MET A 54 -4.20 53.56 26.39
C MET A 54 -5.55 53.99 26.99
N SER A 55 -5.86 53.57 28.21
CA SER A 55 -7.14 53.85 28.88
C SER A 55 -6.94 54.91 29.97
N PRO A 56 -7.94 55.77 30.24
CA PRO A 56 -7.87 56.70 31.38
C PRO A 56 -7.71 55.92 32.69
N SER A 57 -6.75 56.31 33.54
CA SER A 57 -6.41 55.61 34.79
C SER A 57 -7.60 55.36 35.71
N ASP A 58 -8.56 56.29 35.70
CA ASP A 58 -9.71 56.30 36.61
C ASP A 58 -10.83 55.36 36.13
N GLU A 59 -10.67 54.73 34.96
CA GLU A 59 -11.65 53.86 34.33
C GLU A 59 -11.15 52.43 34.11
N VAL A 60 -9.99 52.05 34.66
CA VAL A 60 -9.45 50.69 34.57
C VAL A 60 -9.63 49.94 35.90
N ALA A 61 -10.11 48.70 35.84
CA ALA A 61 -10.19 47.80 37.00
C ALA A 61 -9.31 46.56 36.80
N SER A 62 -8.42 46.28 37.75
CA SER A 62 -7.63 45.05 37.78
C SER A 62 -8.33 43.99 38.62
N SER A 63 -8.57 42.81 38.05
CA SER A 63 -9.19 41.64 38.70
C SER A 63 -10.48 41.93 39.49
N PRO A 64 -11.49 42.64 38.93
CA PRO A 64 -12.71 42.93 39.67
C PRO A 64 -13.57 41.67 39.88
N GLU A 65 -14.38 41.64 40.95
CA GLU A 65 -15.36 40.57 41.16
C GLU A 65 -16.44 40.58 40.07
N ALA A 66 -16.68 39.44 39.41
CA ALA A 66 -17.69 39.32 38.34
C ALA A 66 -19.11 39.76 38.75
N GLU A 67 -19.46 39.63 40.02
CA GLU A 67 -20.77 40.01 40.56
C GLU A 67 -20.99 41.53 40.59
N ARG A 68 -19.91 42.33 40.69
CA ARG A 68 -19.95 43.81 40.74
C ARG A 68 -19.89 44.48 39.36
N VAL A 69 -19.79 43.70 38.29
CA VAL A 69 -19.63 44.20 36.91
C VAL A 69 -20.88 44.92 36.40
N LYS A 70 -22.08 44.62 36.94
CA LYS A 70 -23.35 45.27 36.52
C LYS A 70 -23.43 46.75 36.90
N SER A 71 -22.83 47.13 38.04
CA SER A 71 -22.79 48.50 38.59
C SER A 71 -21.43 49.19 38.38
N ALA A 72 -20.51 48.53 37.68
CA ALA A 72 -19.17 49.01 37.43
C ALA A 72 -19.15 50.35 36.66
N LYS A 73 -18.26 51.25 37.10
CA LYS A 73 -17.95 52.52 36.42
C LYS A 73 -16.75 52.43 35.48
N TRP A 74 -15.95 51.36 35.57
CA TRP A 74 -14.80 51.15 34.68
C TRP A 74 -15.25 50.99 33.22
N SER A 75 -14.39 51.41 32.29
CA SER A 75 -14.51 51.19 30.84
C SER A 75 -13.68 50.00 30.38
N LEU A 76 -12.63 49.62 31.14
CA LEU A 76 -11.80 48.43 30.92
C LEU A 76 -11.59 47.64 32.21
N ALA A 77 -11.72 46.32 32.15
CA ALA A 77 -11.30 45.41 33.21
C ALA A 77 -10.27 44.40 32.69
N THR A 78 -9.25 44.09 33.48
CA THR A 78 -8.22 43.09 33.15
C THR A 78 -8.28 41.91 34.13
N SER A 79 -7.92 40.71 33.67
CA SER A 79 -7.93 39.45 34.47
C SER A 79 -9.25 39.22 35.22
N LEU A 80 -10.39 39.37 34.53
CA LEU A 80 -11.72 39.17 35.12
C LEU A 80 -12.03 37.68 35.25
N ALA A 81 -12.06 37.16 36.48
CA ALA A 81 -12.54 35.80 36.75
C ALA A 81 -14.07 35.74 36.66
N ALA A 82 -14.60 35.02 35.68
CA ALA A 82 -16.03 34.76 35.54
C ALA A 82 -16.34 33.29 35.80
N GLN A 83 -17.35 33.04 36.62
CA GLN A 83 -17.88 31.71 36.89
C GLN A 83 -19.38 31.69 36.63
N ALA A 84 -19.87 30.58 36.08
CA ALA A 84 -21.31 30.33 35.97
C ALA A 84 -21.63 28.88 36.35
N LYS A 85 -22.70 28.73 37.15
CA LYS A 85 -23.27 27.42 37.47
C LYS A 85 -24.17 26.97 36.33
N MET A 86 -23.94 25.77 35.82
CA MET A 86 -24.86 25.09 34.90
C MET A 86 -25.56 23.94 35.65
N GLU A 87 -26.62 23.39 35.05
CA GLU A 87 -27.44 22.34 35.70
C GLU A 87 -26.64 21.11 36.14
N ALA A 88 -25.56 20.76 35.42
CA ALA A 88 -24.77 19.55 35.68
C ALA A 88 -23.26 19.81 35.95
N TRP A 89 -22.77 21.03 35.74
CA TRP A 89 -21.35 21.38 35.93
C TRP A 89 -21.15 22.90 36.08
N ASP A 90 -20.01 23.30 36.63
CA ASP A 90 -19.62 24.70 36.70
C ASP A 90 -18.63 25.03 35.57
N VAL A 91 -18.75 26.22 35.01
CA VAL A 91 -17.81 26.73 34.02
C VAL A 91 -17.10 27.96 34.56
N GLU A 92 -15.80 28.05 34.32
CA GLU A 92 -14.96 29.17 34.72
C GLU A 92 -14.06 29.62 33.57
N SER A 93 -13.92 30.93 33.41
CA SER A 93 -12.91 31.51 32.56
C SER A 93 -12.30 32.73 33.24
N GLU A 94 -10.98 32.86 33.12
CA GLU A 94 -10.26 34.09 33.42
C GLU A 94 -10.16 34.89 32.12
N LEU A 95 -10.97 35.94 31.99
CA LEU A 95 -10.97 36.79 30.81
C LEU A 95 -9.76 37.72 30.87
N HIS A 96 -8.95 37.74 29.81
CA HIS A 96 -7.73 38.55 29.77
C HIS A 96 -8.06 40.05 29.91
N ALA A 97 -9.05 40.53 29.14
CA ALA A 97 -9.63 41.85 29.33
C ALA A 97 -11.11 41.89 28.92
N VAL A 98 -11.85 42.87 29.44
CA VAL A 98 -13.26 43.14 29.11
C VAL A 98 -13.46 44.64 28.97
N GLU A 99 -13.88 45.07 27.78
CA GLU A 99 -14.35 46.44 27.57
C GLU A 99 -15.84 46.57 27.93
N ARG A 100 -16.19 47.65 28.61
CA ARG A 100 -17.58 48.03 28.89
C ARG A 100 -17.94 49.26 28.07
N VAL A 101 -18.84 49.08 27.10
CA VAL A 101 -19.36 50.15 26.26
C VAL A 101 -20.72 50.61 26.81
N PRO A 102 -20.84 51.86 27.32
CA PRO A 102 -22.12 52.43 27.74
C PRO A 102 -23.08 52.51 26.55
N SER A 103 -24.36 52.23 26.77
CA SER A 103 -25.35 52.39 25.71
C SER A 103 -25.78 53.84 25.58
N THR A 104 -25.79 54.37 24.35
CA THR A 104 -26.23 55.74 24.04
C THR A 104 -27.76 55.93 23.98
N ARG A 105 -28.55 54.85 24.04
CA ARG A 105 -30.02 54.90 24.04
C ARG A 105 -30.60 54.70 25.44
N ARG A 106 -31.54 55.56 25.86
CA ARG A 106 -32.30 55.42 27.12
C ARG A 106 -32.90 54.01 27.23
N GLY A 107 -32.66 53.32 28.34
CA GLY A 107 -33.22 52.01 28.67
C GLY A 107 -32.42 50.78 28.18
N LYS A 108 -31.30 50.94 27.47
CA LYS A 108 -30.41 49.81 27.15
C LYS A 108 -29.33 49.65 28.23
N SER A 109 -28.91 48.41 28.47
CA SER A 109 -27.80 48.10 29.38
C SER A 109 -26.46 48.25 28.66
N ALA A 110 -25.39 48.57 29.39
CA ALA A 110 -24.03 48.56 28.87
C ALA A 110 -23.67 47.21 28.21
N GLN A 111 -22.93 47.28 27.11
CA GLN A 111 -22.44 46.12 26.37
C GLN A 111 -21.05 45.74 26.88
N PHE A 112 -20.84 44.46 27.13
CA PHE A 112 -19.53 43.92 27.49
C PHE A 112 -18.89 43.26 26.28
N ILE A 113 -17.61 43.54 26.05
CA ILE A 113 -16.82 43.01 24.94
C ILE A 113 -15.58 42.33 25.53
N PRO A 114 -15.63 40.99 25.70
CA PRO A 114 -14.44 40.19 26.00
C PRO A 114 -13.33 40.39 24.98
N ILE A 115 -12.10 40.47 25.47
CA ILE A 115 -10.88 40.56 24.68
C ILE A 115 -9.96 39.42 25.09
N ARG A 116 -9.49 38.67 24.10
CA ARG A 116 -8.45 37.65 24.28
C ARG A 116 -7.18 38.06 23.55
N PHE A 117 -6.05 37.87 24.20
CA PHE A 117 -4.72 38.09 23.63
C PHE A 117 -4.15 36.76 23.14
N ILE A 118 -3.60 36.74 21.92
CA ILE A 118 -2.99 35.56 21.31
C ILE A 118 -1.73 35.98 20.57
N PHE A 119 -0.57 35.44 20.92
CA PHE A 119 0.70 35.92 20.35
C PHE A 119 0.86 35.63 18.84
N THR A 120 0.16 34.62 18.30
CA THR A 120 0.32 34.20 16.90
C THR A 120 -0.37 35.15 15.91
N ASN A 121 0.29 35.43 14.79
CA ASN A 121 -0.22 36.25 13.69
C ASN A 121 -1.41 35.60 12.98
N LYS A 122 -1.47 34.27 12.87
CA LYS A 122 -2.55 33.56 12.19
C LYS A 122 -3.52 32.90 13.15
N LEU A 123 -4.77 33.38 13.13
CA LEU A 123 -5.85 32.84 13.96
C LEU A 123 -6.58 31.66 13.31
N GLY A 124 -6.69 30.57 14.06
CA GLY A 124 -7.43 29.37 13.72
C GLY A 124 -8.90 29.39 14.17
N LYS A 125 -9.56 28.23 14.02
CA LYS A 125 -10.92 28.00 14.52
C LYS A 125 -10.95 27.83 16.04
N ASP A 126 -9.91 27.19 16.59
CA ASP A 126 -9.81 26.93 18.03
C ASP A 126 -9.71 28.24 18.81
N ASP A 127 -8.95 29.21 18.33
CA ASP A 127 -8.79 30.54 18.94
C ASP A 127 -10.13 31.28 19.05
N LYS A 128 -10.94 31.21 17.98
CA LYS A 128 -12.29 31.79 17.96
C LYS A 128 -13.22 31.06 18.91
N LEU A 129 -13.11 29.73 19.02
CA LEU A 129 -13.91 28.93 19.96
C LEU A 129 -13.51 29.20 21.42
N LEU A 130 -12.23 29.45 21.69
CA LEU A 130 -11.73 29.84 23.00
C LEU A 130 -12.31 31.19 23.42
N LEU A 131 -12.26 32.20 22.55
CA LEU A 131 -12.94 33.48 22.81
C LEU A 131 -14.46 33.31 23.00
N ALA A 132 -15.09 32.45 22.20
CA ALA A 132 -16.52 32.17 22.34
C ALA A 132 -16.84 31.48 23.68
N PHE A 133 -15.92 30.65 24.22
CA PHE A 133 -16.03 30.09 25.55
C PHE A 133 -15.97 31.20 26.62
N ASP A 134 -15.02 32.14 26.55
CA ASP A 134 -14.96 33.27 27.49
C ASP A 134 -16.24 34.10 27.47
N ALA A 135 -16.72 34.42 26.26
CA ALA A 135 -17.95 35.16 26.07
C ALA A 135 -19.18 34.38 26.58
N PHE A 136 -19.18 33.05 26.45
CA PHE A 136 -20.24 32.20 26.98
C PHE A 136 -20.26 32.20 28.50
N VAL A 137 -19.10 32.05 29.15
CA VAL A 137 -19.00 32.09 30.62
C VAL A 137 -19.42 33.46 31.16
N LEU A 138 -18.92 34.56 30.56
CA LEU A 138 -19.33 35.92 30.93
C LEU A 138 -20.82 36.16 30.69
N SER A 139 -21.37 35.66 29.59
CA SER A 139 -22.81 35.78 29.28
C SER A 139 -23.66 35.14 30.36
N LYS A 140 -23.26 33.94 30.81
CA LYS A 140 -23.96 33.19 31.86
C LYS A 140 -23.79 33.79 33.24
N SER A 141 -22.60 34.27 33.60
CA SER A 141 -22.38 34.92 34.89
C SER A 141 -23.15 36.24 35.01
N GLN A 142 -23.25 37.01 33.93
CA GLN A 142 -23.96 38.29 33.92
C GLN A 142 -25.47 38.16 33.68
N GLY A 143 -25.94 37.01 33.17
CA GLY A 143 -27.31 36.84 32.69
C GLY A 143 -27.62 37.73 31.48
N ARG A 144 -26.62 38.05 30.65
CA ARG A 144 -26.74 38.96 29.51
C ARG A 144 -26.03 38.40 28.29
N GLU A 145 -26.66 38.50 27.13
CA GLU A 145 -26.07 38.01 25.89
C GLU A 145 -24.84 38.86 25.48
N ILE A 146 -23.70 38.21 25.28
CA ILE A 146 -22.51 38.79 24.66
C ILE A 146 -22.57 38.56 23.16
N LYS A 147 -22.79 39.63 22.39
CA LYS A 147 -22.96 39.56 20.92
C LYS A 147 -21.64 39.56 20.16
N THR A 148 -20.66 40.28 20.69
CA THR A 148 -19.38 40.56 20.02
C THR A 148 -18.23 40.51 21.01
N SER A 149 -17.11 39.97 20.55
CA SER A 149 -15.85 39.89 21.31
C SER A 149 -14.67 40.22 20.38
N LYS A 150 -13.50 40.53 20.95
CA LYS A 150 -12.29 40.87 20.20
C LYS A 150 -11.17 39.86 20.48
N ILE A 151 -10.35 39.61 19.47
CA ILE A 151 -9.02 38.99 19.64
C ILE A 151 -7.99 40.03 19.24
N ILE A 152 -7.04 40.31 20.11
CA ILE A 152 -5.84 41.09 19.76
C ILE A 152 -4.70 40.08 19.59
N HIS A 153 -4.07 40.10 18.41
CA HIS A 153 -3.11 39.07 18.06
C HIS A 153 -1.98 39.51 17.16
N GLY A 154 -0.92 38.71 17.14
CA GLY A 154 0.24 38.88 16.28
C GLY A 154 1.16 40.02 16.69
N ASP A 155 2.26 40.14 15.97
CA ASP A 155 3.32 41.12 16.23
C ASP A 155 2.81 42.56 15.98
N ASP A 156 1.85 42.74 15.05
CA ASP A 156 1.23 44.03 14.71
C ASP A 156 0.01 44.39 15.59
N HIS A 157 -0.30 43.58 16.60
CA HIS A 157 -1.43 43.80 17.54
C HIS A 157 -2.80 43.96 16.85
N PHE A 158 -3.02 43.21 15.76
CA PHE A 158 -4.26 43.29 14.99
C PHE A 158 -5.48 42.93 15.84
N THR A 159 -6.55 43.70 15.71
CA THR A 159 -7.82 43.47 16.43
C THR A 159 -8.86 42.82 15.51
N LEU A 160 -9.14 41.54 15.74
CA LEU A 160 -10.22 40.81 15.07
C LEU A 160 -11.52 40.86 15.89
N LYS A 161 -12.60 41.39 15.30
CA LYS A 161 -13.95 41.34 15.88
C LYS A 161 -14.67 40.03 15.50
N VAL A 162 -15.16 39.30 16.50
CA VAL A 162 -15.86 38.01 16.34
C VAL A 162 -17.30 38.10 16.85
N LYS A 163 -18.24 37.57 16.07
CA LYS A 163 -19.66 37.42 16.48
C LYS A 163 -19.81 36.12 17.28
N THR A 164 -19.81 36.23 18.60
CA THR A 164 -19.78 35.07 19.52
C THR A 164 -21.13 34.38 19.68
N SER A 165 -22.25 35.08 19.43
CA SER A 165 -23.60 34.48 19.46
C SER A 165 -23.76 33.32 18.47
N ALA A 166 -23.09 33.38 17.32
CA ALA A 166 -23.11 32.30 16.32
C ALA A 166 -22.35 31.03 16.76
N GLN A 167 -21.41 31.15 17.72
CA GLN A 167 -20.57 30.04 18.19
C GLN A 167 -21.06 29.42 19.51
N ALA A 168 -22.00 30.08 20.21
CA ALA A 168 -22.49 29.63 21.51
C ALA A 168 -23.08 28.20 21.50
N GLY A 169 -23.77 27.82 20.42
CA GLY A 169 -24.30 26.46 20.26
C GLY A 169 -23.21 25.40 20.16
N GLU A 170 -22.13 25.68 19.43
CA GLU A 170 -20.98 24.77 19.31
C GLU A 170 -20.21 24.69 20.64
N VAL A 171 -20.03 25.81 21.35
CA VAL A 171 -19.41 25.80 22.69
C VAL A 171 -20.21 24.92 23.65
N ARG A 172 -21.54 25.06 23.71
CA ARG A 172 -22.39 24.21 24.55
C ARG A 172 -22.22 22.72 24.22
N LYS A 173 -22.30 22.36 22.94
CA LYS A 173 -22.11 20.98 22.48
C LYS A 173 -20.74 20.41 22.87
N ARG A 174 -19.70 21.23 22.91
CA ARG A 174 -18.36 20.81 23.36
C ARG A 174 -18.31 20.65 24.87
N LEU A 175 -18.93 21.55 25.62
CA LEU A 175 -19.05 21.44 27.08
C LEU A 175 -19.79 20.17 27.49
N ASP A 176 -20.90 19.82 26.83
CA ASP A 176 -21.63 18.58 27.11
C ASP A 176 -20.74 17.34 26.94
N LYS A 177 -19.90 17.34 25.90
CA LYS A 177 -18.95 16.25 25.65
C LYS A 177 -17.79 16.23 26.64
N ILE A 178 -17.29 17.40 27.05
CA ILE A 178 -16.25 17.49 28.09
C ILE A 178 -16.82 16.94 29.40
N ALA A 179 -18.00 17.37 29.81
CA ALA A 179 -18.62 16.86 31.03
C ALA A 179 -18.85 15.35 30.99
N THR A 180 -19.32 14.81 29.85
CA THR A 180 -19.47 13.36 29.65
C THR A 180 -18.11 12.64 29.78
N LEU A 181 -17.07 13.19 29.15
CA LEU A 181 -15.71 12.65 29.21
C LEU A 181 -15.15 12.64 30.63
N LEU A 182 -15.33 13.74 31.35
CA LEU A 182 -14.77 13.93 32.68
C LEU A 182 -15.57 13.18 33.76
N SER A 183 -16.85 12.87 33.52
CA SER A 183 -17.68 12.06 34.44
C SER A 183 -17.31 10.58 34.41
N SER A 184 -16.55 10.14 33.41
CA SER A 184 -16.05 8.76 33.31
C SER A 184 -14.84 8.55 34.23
N PRO A 185 -14.86 7.55 35.13
CA PRO A 185 -13.71 7.23 35.99
C PRO A 185 -12.55 6.62 35.20
N THR A 186 -12.79 6.11 33.99
CA THR A 186 -11.78 5.55 33.10
C THR A 186 -11.33 6.57 32.06
N PRO A 187 -10.02 6.59 31.71
CA PRO A 187 -9.52 7.46 30.65
C PRO A 187 -10.15 7.12 29.31
N PRO A 188 -10.29 8.10 28.40
CA PRO A 188 -10.73 7.82 27.03
C PRO A 188 -9.75 6.90 26.30
N ASP A 189 -10.23 6.18 25.30
CA ASP A 189 -9.40 5.40 24.40
C ASP A 189 -8.24 6.23 23.86
N LEU A 190 -7.02 5.76 24.13
CA LEU A 190 -5.81 6.44 23.73
C LEU A 190 -5.66 6.39 22.20
N VAL A 191 -5.59 7.57 21.58
CA VAL A 191 -5.37 7.71 20.14
C VAL A 191 -4.34 8.80 19.90
N LEU A 192 -3.20 8.42 19.33
CA LEU A 192 -2.21 9.40 18.87
C LEU A 192 -2.78 10.23 17.71
N ASN A 193 -2.63 11.55 17.82
CA ASN A 193 -3.18 12.51 16.86
C ASN A 193 -2.13 13.57 16.47
N ARG A 194 -2.51 14.54 15.64
CA ARG A 194 -1.57 15.57 15.13
C ARG A 194 -1.05 16.51 16.22
N HIS A 195 -1.80 16.70 17.32
CA HIS A 195 -1.39 17.54 18.45
C HIS A 195 -0.26 16.89 19.28
N CYS A 196 -0.01 15.59 19.12
CA CYS A 196 0.99 14.89 19.93
C CYS A 196 2.40 15.50 19.85
N ALA A 197 2.81 16.11 18.72
CA ALA A 197 4.15 16.70 18.59
C ALA A 197 4.38 17.90 19.53
N GLU A 198 3.33 18.65 19.86
CA GLU A 198 3.34 19.85 20.72
C GLU A 198 2.69 19.59 22.10
N CYS A 199 2.51 18.31 22.46
CA CYS A 199 1.80 17.92 23.68
C CYS A 199 2.77 17.50 24.80
N GLU A 200 2.57 18.03 26.00
CA GLU A 200 3.31 17.69 27.22
C GLU A 200 3.20 16.20 27.63
N PHE A 201 2.14 15.50 27.18
CA PHE A 201 1.90 14.08 27.47
C PHE A 201 2.36 13.15 26.34
N GLN A 202 3.08 13.65 25.34
CA GLN A 202 3.48 12.86 24.17
C GLN A 202 4.22 11.58 24.56
N ALA A 203 5.24 11.67 25.42
CA ALA A 203 6.08 10.51 25.77
C ALA A 203 5.26 9.41 26.45
N ARG A 204 4.42 9.79 27.43
CA ARG A 204 3.46 8.89 28.10
C ARG A 204 2.51 8.23 27.10
N CYS A 205 1.84 9.02 26.27
CA CYS A 205 0.90 8.52 25.27
C CYS A 205 1.59 7.60 24.25
N ARG A 206 2.77 7.95 23.77
CA ARG A 206 3.52 7.13 22.81
C ARG A 206 3.95 5.80 23.43
N LYS A 207 4.41 5.80 24.69
CA LYS A 207 4.77 4.59 25.43
C LYS A 207 3.59 3.62 25.53
N ILE A 208 2.44 4.10 26.02
CA ILE A 208 1.23 3.26 26.16
C ILE A 208 0.75 2.75 24.79
N ALA A 209 0.81 3.57 23.74
CA ALA A 209 0.43 3.14 22.40
C ALA A 209 1.34 2.03 21.86
N ILE A 210 2.66 2.10 22.13
CA ILE A 210 3.64 1.05 21.79
C ILE A 210 3.36 -0.23 22.57
N GLU A 211 3.15 -0.14 23.88
CA GLU A 211 2.84 -1.31 24.73
C GLU A 211 1.56 -2.03 24.30
N LYS A 212 0.53 -1.28 23.89
CA LYS A 212 -0.72 -1.82 23.36
C LYS A 212 -0.66 -2.23 21.89
N ASP A 213 0.45 -1.94 21.20
CA ASP A 213 0.61 -2.12 19.76
C ASP A 213 -0.55 -1.47 18.95
N ASP A 214 -1.05 -0.30 19.38
CA ASP A 214 -2.28 0.31 18.85
C ASP A 214 -2.11 0.86 17.41
N LEU A 215 -3.17 0.76 16.60
CA LEU A 215 -3.18 1.24 15.22
C LEU A 215 -2.87 2.73 15.05
N SER A 216 -3.06 3.57 16.07
CA SER A 216 -2.73 5.00 16.02
C SER A 216 -1.24 5.29 15.94
N LEU A 217 -0.37 4.30 16.19
CA LEU A 217 1.06 4.39 15.93
C LEU A 217 1.34 4.67 14.43
N LEU A 218 0.55 4.08 13.53
CA LEU A 218 0.72 4.26 12.09
C LEU A 218 0.30 5.66 11.66
N ALA A 219 1.29 6.53 11.47
CA ALA A 219 1.07 7.95 11.19
C ALA A 219 0.27 8.15 9.89
N GLY A 220 -0.75 9.01 9.95
CA GLY A 220 -1.61 9.30 8.81
C GLY A 220 -2.80 8.36 8.63
N MET A 221 -2.97 7.34 9.48
CA MET A 221 -4.21 6.56 9.53
C MET A 221 -5.35 7.42 10.09
N SER A 222 -6.46 7.52 9.36
CA SER A 222 -7.62 8.29 9.81
C SER A 222 -8.41 7.55 10.91
N ALA A 223 -9.19 8.29 11.70
CA ALA A 223 -10.07 7.69 12.71
C ALA A 223 -11.08 6.71 12.08
N LYS A 224 -11.59 7.04 10.88
CA LYS A 224 -12.50 6.18 10.11
C LYS A 224 -11.82 4.87 9.66
N GLU A 225 -10.56 4.92 9.26
CA GLU A 225 -9.80 3.71 8.90
C GLU A 225 -9.50 2.84 10.11
N ARG A 226 -9.11 3.44 11.25
CA ARG A 226 -8.97 2.71 12.52
C ARG A 226 -10.27 2.00 12.88
N GLU A 227 -11.40 2.69 12.83
CA GLU A 227 -12.70 2.11 13.14
C GLU A 227 -13.10 0.99 12.16
N ARG A 228 -12.77 1.13 10.88
CA ARG A 228 -12.95 0.08 9.87
C ARG A 228 -12.13 -1.18 10.16
N HIS A 229 -10.98 -1.05 10.83
CA HIS A 229 -10.15 -2.19 11.24
C HIS A 229 -10.67 -2.78 12.56
N ARG A 230 -11.02 -1.94 13.54
CA ARG A 230 -11.60 -2.35 14.83
C ARG A 230 -12.92 -3.11 14.66
N SER A 231 -13.81 -2.65 13.78
CA SER A 231 -15.05 -3.37 13.40
C SER A 231 -14.83 -4.76 12.78
N LYS A 232 -13.59 -5.09 12.36
CA LYS A 232 -13.19 -6.42 11.86
C LYS A 232 -12.40 -7.24 12.87
N GLY A 233 -12.31 -6.78 14.12
CA GLY A 233 -11.52 -7.40 15.17
C GLY A 233 -10.00 -7.16 15.07
N ILE A 234 -9.57 -6.15 14.29
CA ILE A 234 -8.15 -5.79 14.15
C ILE A 234 -7.89 -4.54 15.00
N PHE A 235 -7.18 -4.72 16.11
CA PHE A 235 -6.88 -3.69 17.09
C PHE A 235 -5.39 -3.33 17.14
N THR A 236 -4.51 -4.23 16.69
CA THR A 236 -3.06 -4.02 16.80
C THR A 236 -2.33 -3.95 15.45
N VAL A 237 -1.15 -3.30 15.42
CA VAL A 237 -0.30 -3.23 14.23
C VAL A 237 0.15 -4.64 13.83
N ASN A 238 0.50 -5.49 14.78
CA ASN A 238 0.84 -6.89 14.52
C ASN A 238 -0.33 -7.64 13.84
N GLN A 239 -1.56 -7.52 14.32
CA GLN A 239 -2.72 -8.13 13.66
C GLN A 239 -2.91 -7.59 12.24
N LEU A 240 -2.75 -6.28 12.04
CA LEU A 240 -2.87 -5.64 10.73
C LEU A 240 -1.82 -6.17 9.74
N SER A 241 -0.61 -6.51 10.20
CA SER A 241 0.49 -7.04 9.36
C SER A 241 0.10 -8.32 8.61
N TYR A 242 -0.71 -9.19 9.20
CA TYR A 242 -1.14 -10.46 8.60
C TYR A 242 -2.19 -10.28 7.48
N THR A 243 -2.78 -9.09 7.38
CA THR A 243 -3.86 -8.80 6.42
C THR A 243 -3.33 -8.41 5.04
N PHE A 244 -2.06 -8.06 4.91
CA PHE A 244 -1.50 -7.68 3.61
C PHE A 244 -1.51 -8.88 2.66
N ARG A 245 -2.01 -8.64 1.45
CA ARG A 245 -2.04 -9.63 0.36
C ARG A 245 -1.61 -8.92 -0.93
N PRO A 246 -0.51 -9.35 -1.58
CA PRO A 246 -0.10 -8.75 -2.85
C PRO A 246 -1.15 -9.08 -3.92
N ARG A 247 -1.99 -8.10 -4.24
CA ARG A 247 -2.98 -8.19 -5.33
C ARG A 247 -2.38 -7.60 -6.59
N ARG A 248 -2.53 -8.30 -7.72
CA ARG A 248 -2.22 -7.70 -9.02
C ARG A 248 -3.28 -6.63 -9.33
N PRO A 249 -2.89 -5.44 -9.80
CA PRO A 249 -3.85 -4.46 -10.33
C PRO A 249 -4.71 -5.11 -11.41
N LEU A 250 -6.00 -4.76 -11.50
CA LEU A 250 -6.84 -5.22 -12.60
C LEU A 250 -6.26 -4.70 -13.94
N LYS A 251 -6.18 -5.57 -14.95
CA LYS A 251 -5.60 -5.30 -16.29
C LYS A 251 -6.15 -4.03 -16.99
N ARG A 252 -7.29 -3.48 -16.56
CA ARG A 252 -7.99 -2.35 -17.22
C ARG A 252 -7.92 -1.01 -16.47
N THR A 253 -7.20 -0.93 -15.36
CA THR A 253 -7.14 0.31 -14.58
C THR A 253 -6.15 1.28 -15.24
N LYS A 254 -6.63 2.28 -15.98
CA LYS A 254 -5.77 3.23 -16.71
C LYS A 254 -4.91 4.09 -15.77
N HIS A 255 -5.35 4.31 -14.53
CA HIS A 255 -4.55 4.91 -13.46
C HIS A 255 -5.03 4.33 -12.12
N PRO A 256 -4.51 3.16 -11.66
CA PRO A 256 -4.89 2.66 -10.35
C PRO A 256 -4.47 3.70 -9.32
N ALA A 257 -5.41 4.13 -8.47
CA ALA A 257 -5.06 4.87 -7.27
C ALA A 257 -3.92 4.11 -6.58
N LYS A 258 -2.89 4.82 -6.12
CA LYS A 258 -1.77 4.26 -5.37
C LYS A 258 -1.99 4.54 -3.86
N PRO A 259 -3.01 3.94 -3.20
CA PRO A 259 -3.23 4.18 -1.80
C PRO A 259 -2.05 3.66 -0.99
N HIS A 260 -1.69 4.37 0.07
CA HIS A 260 -0.70 3.87 1.02
C HIS A 260 -1.27 2.65 1.75
N HIS A 261 -0.56 1.53 1.72
CA HIS A 261 -1.01 0.27 2.32
C HIS A 261 -0.52 0.14 3.76
N PHE A 262 -1.32 0.57 4.74
CA PHE A 262 -0.99 0.43 6.17
C PHE A 262 -0.69 -1.02 6.60
N ALA A 263 -1.32 -2.01 5.97
CA ALA A 263 -1.01 -3.41 6.23
C ALA A 263 0.40 -3.82 5.77
N LEU A 264 0.91 -3.22 4.69
CA LEU A 264 2.29 -3.43 4.26
C LEU A 264 3.27 -2.70 5.17
N GLN A 265 2.90 -1.51 5.65
CA GLN A 265 3.68 -0.79 6.67
C GLN A 265 3.79 -1.61 7.96
N ALA A 266 2.68 -2.18 8.44
CA ALA A 266 2.65 -3.07 9.58
C ALA A 266 3.51 -4.34 9.37
N LEU A 267 3.49 -4.90 8.15
CA LEU A 267 4.35 -6.02 7.77
C LEU A 267 5.83 -5.63 7.78
N ALA A 268 6.19 -4.44 7.30
CA ALA A 268 7.54 -3.90 7.33
C ALA A 268 8.05 -3.80 8.77
N ILE A 269 7.24 -3.25 9.68
CA ILE A 269 7.57 -3.12 11.12
C ILE A 269 7.79 -4.51 11.74
N ARG A 270 6.85 -5.44 11.57
CA ARG A 270 6.93 -6.77 12.17
C ARG A 270 8.18 -7.53 11.71
N GLU A 271 8.52 -7.46 10.43
CA GLU A 271 9.66 -8.19 9.86
C GLU A 271 10.97 -7.40 9.85
N ASN A 272 10.95 -6.17 10.37
CA ASN A 272 12.06 -5.22 10.31
C ASN A 272 12.71 -5.13 8.91
N THR A 273 11.87 -5.13 7.87
CA THR A 273 12.26 -5.26 6.46
C THR A 273 11.68 -4.11 5.66
N VAL A 274 12.48 -3.51 4.77
CA VAL A 274 12.01 -2.49 3.83
C VAL A 274 11.32 -3.16 2.65
N TYR A 275 10.08 -2.79 2.38
CA TYR A 275 9.31 -3.36 1.28
C TYR A 275 9.16 -2.38 0.11
N ILE A 276 9.52 -2.82 -1.10
CA ILE A 276 9.33 -2.07 -2.34
C ILE A 276 8.07 -2.57 -3.06
N HIS A 277 7.12 -1.68 -3.26
CA HIS A 277 5.83 -1.91 -3.90
C HIS A 277 5.69 -1.16 -5.22
N GLY A 278 5.59 -1.90 -6.32
CA GLY A 278 5.60 -1.30 -7.66
C GLY A 278 6.98 -0.75 -8.02
N THR A 279 7.02 0.24 -8.91
CA THR A 279 8.25 0.84 -9.44
C THR A 279 8.20 2.35 -9.25
N PRO A 280 8.83 2.92 -8.20
CA PRO A 280 8.99 4.37 -8.08
C PRO A 280 9.82 4.88 -9.27
N ASN A 281 9.35 5.94 -9.92
CA ASN A 281 10.08 6.61 -11.00
C ASN A 281 10.75 7.85 -10.42
N ILE A 282 12.07 7.82 -10.27
CA ILE A 282 12.88 8.96 -9.84
C ILE A 282 13.60 9.49 -11.08
N PRO A 283 13.44 10.78 -11.42
CA PRO A 283 14.17 11.40 -12.52
C PRO A 283 15.69 11.25 -12.32
N GLN A 284 16.40 10.83 -13.38
CA GLN A 284 17.86 10.81 -13.41
C GLN A 284 18.34 12.02 -14.19
N CYS A 285 19.09 12.89 -13.53
CA CYS A 285 19.75 14.06 -14.09
C CYS A 285 21.25 14.01 -13.75
N LYS A 286 22.10 14.67 -14.54
CA LYS A 286 23.53 14.82 -14.24
C LYS A 286 23.76 15.61 -12.96
N THR A 287 23.00 16.68 -12.77
CA THR A 287 23.05 17.51 -11.58
C THR A 287 21.83 17.23 -10.70
N GLN A 288 22.04 16.99 -9.41
CA GLN A 288 20.96 16.76 -8.45
C GLN A 288 21.02 17.81 -7.34
N VAL A 289 19.89 18.46 -7.07
CA VAL A 289 19.78 19.46 -6.01
C VAL A 289 18.83 18.96 -4.94
N TYR A 290 19.29 18.84 -3.70
CA TYR A 290 18.47 18.49 -2.56
C TYR A 290 18.14 19.75 -1.77
N LEU A 291 16.86 20.10 -1.79
CA LEU A 291 16.33 21.36 -1.28
C LEU A 291 15.52 21.15 -0.01
N ASP A 292 15.80 21.97 0.99
CA ASP A 292 15.03 22.06 2.23
C ASP A 292 14.85 23.54 2.61
N ILE A 293 13.62 23.95 2.89
CA ILE A 293 13.27 25.33 3.21
C ILE A 293 12.74 25.40 4.65
N GLU A 294 13.38 26.21 5.47
CA GLU A 294 12.93 26.52 6.83
C GLU A 294 12.20 27.86 6.87
N GLY A 295 11.09 27.90 7.61
CA GLY A 295 10.28 29.10 7.70
C GLY A 295 9.39 29.13 8.93
N LEU A 296 8.78 30.29 9.16
CA LEU A 296 7.79 30.56 10.19
C LEU A 296 6.41 30.65 9.53
N PRO A 297 5.60 29.57 9.54
CA PRO A 297 4.29 29.57 8.89
C PRO A 297 3.35 30.65 9.41
N ASP A 298 3.52 31.06 10.67
CA ASP A 298 2.74 32.13 11.30
C ASP A 298 2.94 33.49 10.61
N ARG A 299 4.17 33.81 10.21
CA ARG A 299 4.56 35.07 9.56
C ARG A 299 4.63 35.00 8.02
N ASP A 300 4.38 33.82 7.42
CA ASP A 300 4.68 33.55 5.99
C ASP A 300 6.14 33.91 5.60
N PHE A 301 7.08 33.70 6.53
CA PHE A 301 8.48 34.09 6.37
C PHE A 301 9.39 32.86 6.21
N TYR A 302 10.17 32.81 5.13
CA TYR A 302 11.18 31.79 4.89
C TYR A 302 12.56 32.37 5.21
N TYR A 303 13.20 31.88 6.26
CA TYR A 303 14.42 32.49 6.79
C TYR A 303 15.70 31.74 6.40
N LEU A 304 15.59 30.49 5.97
CA LEU A 304 16.74 29.68 5.58
C LEU A 304 16.37 28.73 4.45
N ILE A 305 17.19 28.72 3.40
CA ILE A 305 17.09 27.81 2.27
C ILE A 305 18.41 27.05 2.16
N GLY A 306 18.33 25.72 2.27
CA GLY A 306 19.44 24.82 2.04
C GLY A 306 19.35 24.17 0.67
N ALA A 307 20.42 24.25 -0.11
CA ALA A 307 20.54 23.56 -1.39
C ALA A 307 21.85 22.77 -1.43
N LEU A 308 21.75 21.45 -1.36
CA LEU A 308 22.89 20.56 -1.60
C LEU A 308 22.93 20.19 -3.08
N VAL A 309 23.92 20.72 -3.80
CA VAL A 309 24.16 20.44 -5.22
C VAL A 309 25.16 19.29 -5.32
N VAL A 310 24.79 18.26 -6.09
CA VAL A 310 25.63 17.11 -6.40
C VAL A 310 25.80 17.04 -7.92
N ALA A 311 27.02 17.25 -8.38
CA ALA A 311 27.39 17.22 -9.79
C ALA A 311 28.76 16.52 -9.94
N ASP A 312 28.87 15.57 -10.88
CA ASP A 312 30.12 14.85 -11.19
C ASP A 312 30.84 14.25 -9.96
N GLY A 313 30.08 13.82 -8.96
CA GLY A 313 30.61 13.25 -7.71
C GLY A 313 31.13 14.27 -6.69
N GLN A 314 31.05 15.58 -7.00
CA GLN A 314 31.32 16.65 -6.04
C GLN A 314 30.04 17.11 -5.35
N GLU A 315 30.16 17.44 -4.06
CA GLU A 315 29.07 17.86 -3.20
C GLU A 315 29.32 19.29 -2.70
N THR A 316 28.43 20.21 -3.04
CA THR A 316 28.52 21.61 -2.64
C THR A 316 27.24 22.01 -1.93
N PHE A 317 27.34 22.41 -0.66
CA PHE A 317 26.20 22.88 0.10
C PHE A 317 26.12 24.41 0.08
N HIS A 318 24.98 24.93 -0.36
CA HIS A 318 24.65 26.35 -0.35
C HIS A 318 23.60 26.61 0.73
N SER A 319 23.85 27.61 1.56
CA SER A 319 22.94 28.05 2.62
C SER A 319 22.62 29.52 2.40
N PHE A 320 21.35 29.84 2.18
CA PHE A 320 20.88 31.21 2.01
C PHE A 320 20.07 31.61 3.24
N TRP A 321 20.54 32.63 3.96
CA TRP A 321 19.99 33.04 5.25
C TRP A 321 19.43 34.46 5.20
N ALA A 322 18.22 34.64 5.71
CA ALA A 322 17.57 35.94 5.85
C ALA A 322 17.53 36.37 7.32
N ASP A 323 18.07 37.56 7.60
CA ASP A 323 18.00 38.14 8.94
C ASP A 323 16.61 38.72 9.22
N THR A 324 15.99 39.31 8.20
CA THR A 324 14.69 39.97 8.23
C THR A 324 13.77 39.50 7.10
N MET A 325 12.49 39.85 7.16
CA MET A 325 11.54 39.56 6.07
C MET A 325 11.91 40.24 4.75
N ALA A 326 12.60 41.39 4.79
CA ALA A 326 13.07 42.08 3.59
C ALA A 326 14.17 41.29 2.86
N ASP A 327 15.00 40.55 3.60
CA ASP A 327 16.08 39.73 3.04
C ASP A 327 15.54 38.48 2.34
N GLN A 328 14.27 38.11 2.58
CA GLN A 328 13.65 36.94 1.95
C GLN A 328 13.73 37.00 0.42
N THR A 329 13.48 38.17 -0.18
CA THR A 329 13.55 38.32 -1.64
C THR A 329 14.98 38.17 -2.16
N VAL A 330 15.98 38.56 -1.36
CA VAL A 330 17.41 38.44 -1.71
C VAL A 330 17.83 36.97 -1.72
N ILE A 331 17.53 36.21 -0.67
CA ILE A 331 17.90 34.79 -0.61
C ILE A 331 17.20 33.96 -1.68
N LEU A 332 15.97 34.33 -2.05
CA LEU A 332 15.24 33.67 -3.13
C LEU A 332 15.81 34.01 -4.51
N ALA A 333 16.26 35.24 -4.72
CA ALA A 333 16.96 35.63 -5.93
C ALA A 333 18.31 34.89 -6.06
N GLN A 334 19.05 34.76 -4.97
CA GLN A 334 20.30 33.97 -4.93
C GLN A 334 20.06 32.49 -5.26
N LEU A 335 18.97 31.89 -4.77
CA LEU A 335 18.58 30.54 -5.15
C LEU A 335 18.26 30.43 -6.64
N ALA A 336 17.57 31.43 -7.21
CA ALA A 336 17.26 31.47 -8.63
C ALA A 336 18.55 31.62 -9.48
N GLU A 337 19.50 32.44 -9.04
CA GLU A 337 20.81 32.58 -9.68
C GLU A 337 21.61 31.27 -9.66
N LEU A 338 21.61 30.57 -8.52
CA LEU A 338 22.21 29.23 -8.41
C LEU A 338 21.62 28.29 -9.47
N ALA A 339 20.30 28.24 -9.61
CA ALA A 339 19.62 27.38 -10.57
C ALA A 339 19.88 27.77 -12.03
N CYS A 340 20.07 29.06 -12.34
CA CYS A 340 20.44 29.52 -13.68
C CYS A 340 21.85 29.05 -14.11
N GLY A 341 22.76 28.83 -13.15
CA GLY A 341 24.10 28.31 -13.40
C GLY A 341 24.15 26.79 -13.64
N LEU A 342 23.08 26.05 -13.36
CA LEU A 342 23.05 24.60 -13.48
C LEU A 342 22.53 24.15 -14.85
N THR A 343 23.16 23.12 -15.41
CA THR A 343 22.68 22.45 -16.63
C THR A 343 22.20 21.03 -16.31
N ASP A 344 21.14 20.58 -16.98
CA ASP A 344 20.54 19.25 -16.82
C ASP A 344 20.38 18.82 -15.35
N TYR A 345 19.56 19.58 -14.62
CA TYR A 345 19.38 19.41 -13.17
C TYR A 345 17.96 18.96 -12.77
N CYS A 346 17.92 18.17 -11.71
CA CYS A 346 16.70 17.74 -11.02
C CYS A 346 16.71 18.29 -9.59
N VAL A 347 15.57 18.76 -9.09
CA VAL A 347 15.44 19.26 -7.71
C VAL A 347 14.59 18.29 -6.90
N PHE A 348 15.11 17.81 -5.77
CA PHE A 348 14.41 16.93 -4.84
C PHE A 348 14.06 17.69 -3.57
N HIS A 349 12.83 17.52 -3.11
CA HIS A 349 12.35 18.10 -1.85
C HIS A 349 11.44 17.11 -1.11
N PHE A 350 11.26 17.27 0.21
CA PHE A 350 10.56 16.29 1.04
C PHE A 350 9.19 16.79 1.53
N GLY A 351 8.16 16.53 0.74
CA GLY A 351 6.78 16.87 1.10
C GLY A 351 6.23 18.03 0.27
N GLY A 352 5.06 18.54 0.68
CA GLY A 352 4.38 19.61 -0.07
C GLY A 352 4.82 21.03 0.34
N TYR A 353 5.51 21.17 1.47
CA TYR A 353 5.82 22.46 2.08
C TYR A 353 6.74 23.28 1.18
N ASP A 354 7.90 22.74 0.76
CA ASP A 354 8.90 23.46 -0.04
C ASP A 354 8.33 23.93 -1.37
N ARG A 355 7.52 23.09 -2.01
CA ARG A 355 6.83 23.45 -3.26
C ARG A 355 5.87 24.61 -3.05
N MET A 356 5.09 24.61 -1.97
CA MET A 356 4.20 25.73 -1.65
C MET A 356 4.99 27.00 -1.32
N ALA A 357 6.13 26.86 -0.62
CA ALA A 357 7.04 27.96 -0.33
C ALA A 357 7.56 28.59 -1.62
N LEU A 358 8.12 27.78 -2.53
CA LEU A 358 8.59 28.22 -3.83
C LEU A 358 7.49 28.86 -4.69
N GLN A 359 6.26 28.31 -4.68
CA GLN A 359 5.13 28.88 -5.42
C GLN A 359 4.73 30.26 -4.89
N LYS A 360 4.64 30.42 -3.56
CA LYS A 360 4.37 31.71 -2.93
C LYS A 360 5.48 32.71 -3.23
N SER A 361 6.73 32.27 -3.12
CA SER A 361 7.92 33.07 -3.41
C SER A 361 7.99 33.53 -4.86
N ALA A 362 7.68 32.67 -5.82
CA ALA A 362 7.66 33.03 -7.24
C ALA A 362 6.59 34.10 -7.57
N ALA A 363 5.49 34.13 -6.82
CA ALA A 363 4.46 35.16 -6.96
C ALA A 363 4.91 36.54 -6.43
N LEU A 364 5.90 36.58 -5.53
CA LEU A 364 6.44 37.82 -4.94
C LEU A 364 7.59 38.43 -5.76
N LEU A 365 8.18 37.67 -6.69
CA LEU A 365 9.35 38.09 -7.48
C LEU A 365 8.99 38.43 -8.93
N THR A 366 9.87 39.20 -9.57
CA THR A 366 9.73 39.64 -10.98
C THR A 366 10.99 39.34 -11.80
N GLY A 367 10.86 39.30 -13.13
CA GLY A 367 11.99 39.16 -14.04
C GLY A 367 12.72 37.81 -13.94
N ALA A 368 14.05 37.84 -14.04
CA ALA A 368 14.89 36.64 -14.09
C ALA A 368 14.77 35.75 -12.84
N ALA A 369 14.63 36.34 -11.66
CA ALA A 369 14.50 35.61 -10.40
C ALA A 369 13.23 34.75 -10.37
N ARG A 370 12.11 35.27 -10.89
CA ARG A 370 10.86 34.52 -11.03
C ARG A 370 11.01 33.34 -12.00
N SER A 371 11.58 33.58 -13.17
CA SER A 371 11.80 32.53 -14.18
C SER A 371 12.71 31.41 -13.64
N GLY A 372 13.72 31.76 -12.85
CA GLY A 372 14.58 30.78 -12.16
C GLY A 372 13.81 29.90 -11.19
N LEU A 373 12.97 30.48 -10.31
CA LEU A 373 12.14 29.70 -9.40
C LEU A 373 11.07 28.85 -10.12
N GLU A 374 10.47 29.36 -11.19
CA GLU A 374 9.53 28.60 -12.02
C GLU A 374 10.23 27.40 -12.70
N SER A 375 11.50 27.56 -13.08
CA SER A 375 12.34 26.47 -13.58
C SER A 375 12.61 25.40 -12.50
N ILE A 376 12.99 25.83 -11.29
CA ILE A 376 13.15 24.94 -10.12
C ILE A 376 11.85 24.16 -9.88
N LEU A 377 10.69 24.83 -9.88
CA LEU A 377 9.39 24.20 -9.70
C LEU A 377 9.08 23.16 -10.78
N LYS A 378 9.42 23.44 -12.04
CA LYS A 378 9.23 22.51 -13.17
C LYS A 378 10.12 21.27 -13.05
N CYS A 379 11.34 21.44 -12.56
CA CYS A 379 12.31 20.35 -12.36
C CYS A 379 12.21 19.71 -10.95
N SER A 380 11.23 20.13 -10.13
CA SER A 380 11.07 19.66 -8.75
C SER A 380 10.32 18.33 -8.66
N THR A 381 10.83 17.44 -7.82
CA THR A 381 10.26 16.13 -7.52
C THR A 381 10.06 15.97 -6.02
N ASN A 382 8.80 15.79 -5.61
CA ASN A 382 8.45 15.51 -4.23
C ASN A 382 8.75 14.04 -3.89
N VAL A 383 9.85 13.80 -3.18
CA VAL A 383 10.31 12.45 -2.82
C VAL A 383 9.31 11.72 -1.92
N LEU A 384 8.64 12.42 -1.00
CA LEU A 384 7.61 11.81 -0.14
C LEU A 384 6.44 11.24 -0.95
N SER A 385 6.07 11.89 -2.06
CA SER A 385 5.00 11.42 -2.95
C SER A 385 5.36 10.14 -3.71
N LEU A 386 6.66 9.89 -3.90
CA LEU A 386 7.20 8.67 -4.50
C LEU A 386 7.35 7.57 -3.45
N VAL A 387 7.90 7.91 -2.28
CA VAL A 387 8.15 6.97 -1.17
C VAL A 387 6.86 6.43 -0.61
N ARG A 388 5.91 7.30 -0.23
CA ARG A 388 4.69 6.90 0.49
C ARG A 388 3.90 5.75 -0.18
N PRO A 389 3.66 5.74 -1.51
CA PRO A 389 2.97 4.62 -2.15
C PRO A 389 3.86 3.40 -2.44
N HIS A 390 5.18 3.60 -2.57
CA HIS A 390 6.08 2.60 -3.16
C HIS A 390 7.10 1.98 -2.22
N VAL A 391 7.48 2.63 -1.12
CA VAL A 391 8.56 2.19 -0.24
C VAL A 391 8.08 2.23 1.20
N TYR A 392 8.08 1.07 1.85
CA TYR A 392 7.54 0.86 3.19
C TYR A 392 8.69 0.51 4.12
N PHE A 393 9.18 1.50 4.85
CA PHE A 393 10.22 1.32 5.88
C PHE A 393 9.62 0.69 7.15
N PRO A 394 10.41 -0.01 7.98
CA PRO A 394 9.98 -0.55 9.27
C PRO A 394 9.86 0.56 10.34
N THR A 395 9.12 1.62 10.04
CA THR A 395 8.91 2.80 10.90
C THR A 395 7.43 3.09 11.08
N TYR A 396 7.05 3.83 12.12
CA TYR A 396 5.64 4.17 12.34
C TYR A 396 5.16 5.34 11.48
N SER A 397 6.08 6.21 11.05
CA SER A 397 5.82 7.33 10.14
C SER A 397 6.71 7.29 8.90
N CYS A 398 6.27 8.02 7.87
CA CYS A 398 7.10 8.34 6.70
C CYS A 398 7.79 9.71 6.86
N SER A 399 8.21 10.09 8.07
CA SER A 399 8.99 11.31 8.28
C SER A 399 10.43 11.12 7.84
N LEU A 400 11.06 12.19 7.32
CA LEU A 400 12.46 12.13 6.87
C LEU A 400 13.40 11.73 8.01
N LYS A 401 13.15 12.21 9.23
CA LYS A 401 13.96 11.87 10.41
C LYS A 401 13.85 10.38 10.79
N GLU A 402 12.66 9.79 10.83
CA GLU A 402 12.52 8.35 11.15
C GLU A 402 13.12 7.47 10.05
N ILE A 403 12.92 7.82 8.78
CA ILE A 403 13.51 7.11 7.65
C ILE A 403 15.05 7.26 7.66
N GLY A 404 15.56 8.47 7.85
CA GLY A 404 16.98 8.78 7.91
C GLY A 404 17.69 8.00 9.02
N LYS A 405 17.09 7.92 10.22
CA LYS A 405 17.64 7.09 11.31
C LYS A 405 17.83 5.63 10.88
N ARG A 406 16.91 5.08 10.08
CA ARG A 406 17.02 3.71 9.56
C ARG A 406 18.07 3.56 8.45
N LEU A 407 18.32 4.61 7.67
CA LEU A 407 19.32 4.66 6.59
C LEU A 407 20.74 5.00 7.09
N GLY A 408 21.02 4.85 8.38
CA GLY A 408 22.36 5.11 8.93
C GLY A 408 22.69 6.60 9.05
N CYS A 409 21.71 7.50 9.00
CA CYS A 409 21.89 8.93 9.30
C CYS A 409 21.87 9.24 10.80
N ALA A 410 21.89 8.22 11.68
CA ALA A 410 21.80 8.39 13.13
C ALA A 410 22.90 9.30 13.71
N ASN A 411 24.08 9.35 13.07
CA ASN A 411 25.20 10.19 13.47
C ASN A 411 24.97 11.70 13.24
N LEU A 412 23.89 12.09 12.53
CA LEU A 412 23.59 13.48 12.18
C LEU A 412 22.68 14.21 13.19
N LYS A 413 22.67 13.82 14.47
CA LYS A 413 21.87 14.48 15.54
C LYS A 413 20.37 14.70 15.16
N LEU A 414 19.76 13.72 14.48
CA LEU A 414 18.36 13.75 13.96
C LEU A 414 17.25 13.72 15.05
N GLU A 415 17.52 14.12 16.29
CA GLU A 415 16.51 14.15 17.36
C GLU A 415 15.68 15.44 17.36
N THR A 416 16.16 16.43 16.64
CA THR A 416 15.58 17.77 16.56
C THR A 416 14.40 17.76 15.60
N THR A 417 13.27 18.29 16.06
CA THR A 417 12.02 18.40 15.30
C THR A 417 11.92 19.78 14.66
N GLY A 418 11.15 19.96 13.58
CA GLY A 418 10.88 21.30 13.02
C GLY A 418 10.24 22.28 14.00
N LEU A 419 9.64 21.82 15.12
CA LEU A 419 9.20 22.72 16.18
C LEU A 419 10.36 23.35 16.97
N GLN A 420 11.50 22.66 17.05
CA GLN A 420 12.72 23.18 17.68
C GLN A 420 13.40 24.24 16.81
N SER A 421 13.32 24.13 15.48
CA SER A 421 13.87 25.17 14.59
C SER A 421 13.13 26.50 14.77
N ILE A 422 11.84 26.48 15.08
CA ILE A 422 11.07 27.68 15.45
C ILE A 422 11.62 28.32 16.72
N ILE A 423 11.85 27.53 17.79
CA ILE A 423 12.41 28.04 19.05
C ILE A 423 13.77 28.67 18.79
N TRP A 424 14.68 27.96 18.11
CA TRP A 424 16.02 28.48 17.82
C TRP A 424 15.99 29.74 16.95
N ARG A 425 15.02 29.86 16.03
CA ARG A 425 14.84 31.08 15.24
C ARG A 425 14.38 32.23 16.12
N THR A 426 13.45 32.01 17.06
CA THR A 426 13.00 33.05 18.00
C THR A 426 14.13 33.48 18.94
N GLU A 427 14.89 32.53 19.52
CA GLU A 427 16.04 32.86 20.36
C GLU A 427 17.11 33.62 19.58
N TRP A 428 17.35 33.25 18.31
CA TRP A 428 18.24 34.00 17.43
C TRP A 428 17.73 35.43 17.17
N GLU A 429 16.43 35.65 16.97
CA GLU A 429 15.86 36.98 16.75
C GLU A 429 16.02 37.88 17.98
N SER A 430 15.90 37.29 19.18
CA SER A 430 16.06 37.96 20.48
C SER A 430 17.52 38.28 20.80
N GLU A 431 18.40 37.28 20.77
CA GLU A 431 19.79 37.39 21.25
C GLU A 431 20.80 37.77 20.15
N ARG A 432 20.44 37.57 18.87
CA ARG A 432 21.35 37.68 17.70
C ARG A 432 22.64 36.85 17.82
N ASN A 433 22.60 35.77 18.59
CA ASN A 433 23.73 34.88 18.83
C ASN A 433 24.06 34.02 17.60
N ALA A 434 25.31 34.02 17.17
CA ALA A 434 25.80 33.23 16.03
C ALA A 434 25.61 31.71 16.20
N ASP A 435 25.60 31.20 17.45
CA ASP A 435 25.45 29.77 17.73
C ASP A 435 24.08 29.23 17.31
N TRP A 436 23.01 30.02 17.49
CA TRP A 436 21.66 29.62 17.07
C TRP A 436 21.56 29.52 15.55
N LYS A 437 22.17 30.48 14.84
CA LYS A 437 22.26 30.45 13.37
C LYS A 437 23.04 29.23 12.88
N ALA A 438 24.18 28.93 13.50
CA ALA A 438 24.99 27.75 13.16
C ALA A 438 24.19 26.45 13.38
N LYS A 439 23.45 26.32 14.49
CA LYS A 439 22.57 25.16 14.75
C LYS A 439 21.48 25.00 13.69
N LEU A 440 20.84 26.08 13.26
CA LEU A 440 19.80 26.05 12.22
C LEU A 440 20.37 25.64 10.85
N VAL A 441 21.53 26.17 10.48
CA VAL A 441 22.21 25.81 9.23
C VAL A 441 22.64 24.35 9.23
N ASP A 442 23.20 23.84 10.34
CA ASP A 442 23.58 22.43 10.49
C ASP A 442 22.38 21.48 10.43
N TYR A 443 21.27 21.88 11.05
CA TYR A 443 20.00 21.15 11.01
C TYR A 443 19.46 21.02 9.58
N ASN A 444 19.38 22.14 8.85
CA ASN A 444 18.90 22.18 7.48
C ASN A 444 19.83 21.42 6.51
N ARG A 445 21.17 21.56 6.69
CA ARG A 445 22.16 20.76 5.95
C ARG A 445 21.96 19.26 6.16
N THR A 446 21.69 18.86 7.39
CA THR A 446 21.41 17.47 7.75
C THR A 446 20.17 16.94 7.05
N ASP A 447 19.11 17.75 6.89
CA ASP A 447 17.91 17.34 6.16
C ASP A 447 18.15 17.19 4.66
N CYS A 448 18.92 18.08 4.03
CA CYS A 448 19.34 17.89 2.64
C CYS A 448 20.16 16.59 2.44
N LEU A 449 21.08 16.28 3.38
CA LEU A 449 21.87 15.04 3.35
C LEU A 449 21.00 13.79 3.56
N ALA A 450 20.04 13.84 4.47
CA ALA A 450 19.10 12.74 4.69
C ALA A 450 18.22 12.49 3.46
N LEU A 451 17.79 13.56 2.79
CA LEU A 451 17.01 13.48 1.55
C LEU A 451 17.83 12.86 0.41
N ARG A 452 19.12 13.21 0.31
CA ARG A 452 20.04 12.58 -0.64
C ARG A 452 20.15 11.09 -0.41
N LYS A 453 20.53 10.67 0.80
CA LYS A 453 20.68 9.25 1.15
C LYS A 453 19.40 8.45 0.90
N LEU A 454 18.24 9.03 1.15
CA LEU A 454 16.95 8.41 0.81
C LEU A 454 16.78 8.24 -0.71
N THR A 455 17.11 9.25 -1.50
CA THR A 455 16.99 9.21 -2.96
C THR A 455 17.96 8.20 -3.57
N GLU A 456 19.21 8.19 -3.13
CA GLU A 456 20.23 7.21 -3.49
C GLU A 456 19.80 5.78 -3.13
N PHE A 457 19.28 5.58 -1.91
CA PHE A 457 18.77 4.27 -1.48
C PHE A 457 17.68 3.74 -2.42
N ILE A 458 16.75 4.59 -2.85
CA ILE A 458 15.69 4.17 -3.78
C ILE A 458 16.27 3.85 -5.16
N LEU A 459 17.19 4.68 -5.67
CA LEU A 459 17.83 4.46 -6.98
C LEU A 459 18.63 3.14 -7.01
N SER A 460 19.47 2.89 -6.00
CA SER A 460 20.30 1.68 -5.91
C SER A 460 19.47 0.40 -5.86
N ASN A 461 18.34 0.43 -5.12
CA ASN A 461 17.44 -0.72 -5.00
C ASN A 461 16.49 -0.88 -6.22
N MET A 462 16.40 0.11 -7.10
CA MET A 462 15.68 0.01 -8.38
C MET A 462 16.56 -0.52 -9.51
N ALA A 463 17.86 -0.24 -9.48
CA ALA A 463 18.81 -0.63 -10.54
C ALA A 463 19.25 -2.11 -10.46
N SER A 464 19.21 -2.73 -9.28
CA SER A 464 19.70 -4.10 -9.08
C SER A 464 18.57 -5.14 -9.17
N ALA A 465 18.70 -6.11 -10.07
CA ALA A 465 17.81 -7.28 -10.16
C ALA A 465 17.94 -8.27 -8.99
N ASN A 466 18.95 -8.07 -8.12
CA ASN A 466 19.16 -8.79 -6.87
C ASN A 466 19.43 -7.75 -5.76
N PRO A 467 18.59 -7.62 -4.73
CA PRO A 467 18.82 -6.66 -3.66
C PRO A 467 20.14 -6.98 -2.94
N ARG A 468 21.07 -6.01 -2.94
CA ARG A 468 22.32 -6.10 -2.15
C ARG A 468 21.96 -5.98 -0.67
N LYS A 469 22.60 -6.80 0.16
CA LYS A 469 22.70 -6.54 1.61
C LYS A 469 23.71 -5.40 1.82
N GLU A 470 23.30 -4.17 1.60
CA GLU A 470 24.08 -3.03 2.11
C GLU A 470 23.59 -2.70 3.54
N ASP A 471 24.55 -2.61 4.45
CA ASP A 471 24.48 -2.35 5.89
C ASP A 471 23.09 -2.31 6.54
N GLY A 472 22.67 -3.47 7.08
CA GLY A 472 21.69 -3.56 8.16
C GLY A 472 20.20 -3.53 7.80
N ALA A 473 19.81 -3.27 6.55
CA ALA A 473 18.40 -3.27 6.12
C ALA A 473 18.09 -4.42 5.14
N ASN A 474 17.20 -5.34 5.54
CA ASN A 474 16.66 -6.36 4.64
C ASN A 474 15.67 -5.67 3.68
N VAL A 475 15.92 -5.72 2.36
CA VAL A 475 15.05 -5.11 1.34
C VAL A 475 14.39 -6.22 0.52
N LYS A 476 13.05 -6.17 0.39
CA LYS A 476 12.29 -7.16 -0.39
C LYS A 476 11.32 -6.48 -1.35
N HIS A 477 11.19 -7.01 -2.56
CA HIS A 477 10.14 -6.57 -3.46
C HIS A 477 8.82 -7.27 -3.10
N THR A 478 7.70 -6.56 -3.08
CA THR A 478 6.37 -7.16 -2.85
C THR A 478 5.98 -8.29 -3.82
N LYS A 479 6.68 -8.44 -4.96
CA LYS A 479 6.54 -9.55 -5.90
C LYS A 479 7.15 -10.86 -5.37
N GLU A 480 8.14 -10.75 -4.49
CA GLU A 480 8.86 -11.86 -3.84
C GLU A 480 8.14 -12.35 -2.59
N ILE A 481 7.18 -11.59 -2.05
CA ILE A 481 6.30 -12.04 -0.98
C ILE A 481 5.55 -13.26 -1.52
N GLN A 482 6.00 -14.45 -1.11
CA GLN A 482 5.42 -15.72 -1.53
C GLN A 482 3.92 -15.66 -1.29
N LYS A 483 3.12 -15.96 -2.33
CA LYS A 483 1.69 -16.22 -2.14
C LYS A 483 1.61 -17.39 -1.19
N THR A 484 1.06 -17.15 -0.01
CA THR A 484 1.22 -18.01 1.17
C THR A 484 0.83 -19.45 0.92
N HIS A 485 0.02 -19.76 -0.10
CA HIS A 485 -0.10 -21.12 -0.62
C HIS A 485 -0.30 -21.10 -2.14
N PRO A 486 0.40 -21.93 -2.91
CA PRO A 486 0.01 -22.21 -4.28
C PRO A 486 -1.39 -22.83 -4.31
N ARG A 487 -2.19 -22.53 -5.34
CA ARG A 487 -3.63 -22.88 -5.44
C ARG A 487 -3.96 -24.36 -5.17
N TRP A 488 -3.01 -25.28 -5.35
CA TRP A 488 -3.16 -26.71 -5.09
C TRP A 488 -3.18 -27.08 -3.59
N GLN A 489 -2.66 -26.23 -2.70
CA GLN A 489 -2.75 -26.39 -1.24
C GLN A 489 -4.04 -25.81 -0.64
N MET A 490 -4.96 -25.28 -1.45
CA MET A 490 -6.26 -24.76 -0.96
C MET A 490 -7.09 -25.83 -0.22
N PHE A 491 -6.81 -27.12 -0.48
CA PHE A 491 -7.42 -28.28 0.17
C PHE A 491 -6.45 -29.07 1.06
N ALA A 492 -5.24 -28.55 1.31
CA ALA A 492 -4.32 -29.16 2.27
C ALA A 492 -4.79 -28.89 3.71
N SER A 493 -4.33 -29.70 4.67
CA SER A 493 -4.54 -29.39 6.09
C SER A 493 -3.97 -28.00 6.36
N ARG A 494 -4.78 -27.12 6.95
CA ARG A 494 -4.32 -25.80 7.36
C ARG A 494 -3.56 -25.94 8.66
N ASP A 495 -2.37 -25.36 8.70
CA ASP A 495 -1.65 -25.13 9.94
C ASP A 495 -2.30 -23.92 10.63
N TYR A 496 -2.94 -24.14 11.77
CA TYR A 496 -3.58 -23.09 12.54
C TYR A 496 -2.56 -22.49 13.50
N ALA A 497 -2.54 -21.16 13.61
CA ALA A 497 -1.67 -20.47 14.56
C ALA A 497 -2.06 -20.72 16.03
N LEU A 498 -3.30 -21.16 16.26
CA LEU A 498 -3.83 -21.55 17.57
C LEU A 498 -4.53 -22.91 17.43
N ASP A 499 -4.25 -23.82 18.35
CA ASP A 499 -4.85 -25.16 18.36
C ASP A 499 -6.38 -25.09 18.48
N ASP A 500 -6.90 -24.12 19.24
CA ASP A 500 -8.34 -23.88 19.41
C ASP A 500 -9.04 -23.54 18.09
N LEU A 501 -8.41 -22.75 17.23
CA LEU A 501 -8.95 -22.46 15.88
C LEU A 501 -8.95 -23.71 15.01
N GLY A 502 -7.94 -24.56 15.18
CA GLY A 502 -7.91 -25.89 14.56
C GLY A 502 -9.05 -26.77 15.04
N HIS A 503 -9.35 -26.74 16.35
CA HIS A 503 -10.47 -27.47 16.95
C HIS A 503 -11.83 -26.95 16.46
N ILE A 504 -12.04 -25.63 16.47
CA ILE A 504 -13.27 -24.99 15.98
C ILE A 504 -13.49 -25.31 14.50
N ASN A 505 -12.46 -25.23 13.65
CA ASN A 505 -12.60 -25.56 12.23
C ASN A 505 -12.87 -27.06 12.01
N LYS A 506 -12.31 -27.96 12.85
CA LYS A 506 -12.68 -29.39 12.84
C LYS A 506 -14.16 -29.57 13.17
N CYS A 507 -14.68 -28.84 14.15
CA CYS A 507 -16.08 -28.90 14.55
C CYS A 507 -17.03 -28.24 13.52
N GLY A 508 -16.54 -27.29 12.73
CA GLY A 508 -17.30 -26.63 11.65
C GLY A 508 -17.39 -27.43 10.35
N TYR A 509 -16.62 -28.52 10.20
CA TYR A 509 -16.70 -29.41 9.05
C TYR A 509 -17.80 -30.45 9.24
N PHE A 510 -19.00 -30.15 8.75
CA PHE A 510 -20.09 -31.13 8.64
C PHE A 510 -19.94 -31.93 7.34
N ASP A 511 -19.36 -33.12 7.41
CA ASP A 511 -19.31 -34.04 6.25
C ASP A 511 -20.64 -34.81 6.14
N TYR A 512 -21.61 -34.19 5.47
CA TYR A 512 -22.95 -34.77 5.21
C TYR A 512 -22.86 -36.20 4.64
N GLN A 513 -21.83 -36.53 3.86
CA GLN A 513 -21.65 -37.88 3.30
C GLN A 513 -21.17 -38.90 4.34
N ARG A 514 -20.37 -38.50 5.34
CA ARG A 514 -19.88 -39.42 6.39
C ARG A 514 -20.97 -39.81 7.38
N GLU A 515 -21.85 -38.89 7.73
CA GLU A 515 -22.89 -39.16 8.74
C GLU A 515 -24.16 -39.79 8.16
N LYS A 516 -24.49 -39.53 6.88
CA LYS A 516 -25.74 -40.03 6.27
C LYS A 516 -25.56 -41.08 5.17
N VAL A 517 -24.35 -41.28 4.62
CA VAL A 517 -24.11 -42.23 3.52
C VAL A 517 -23.03 -43.27 3.89
N PHE A 518 -23.44 -44.29 4.63
CA PHE A 518 -22.58 -45.36 5.17
C PHE A 518 -21.94 -46.31 4.12
N VAL A 519 -22.29 -46.18 2.84
CA VAL A 519 -21.86 -47.13 1.79
C VAL A 519 -20.36 -47.03 1.48
N LYS A 520 -19.73 -45.86 1.64
CA LYS A 520 -18.29 -45.67 1.30
C LYS A 520 -17.32 -45.91 2.46
N THR A 521 -17.81 -46.00 3.68
CA THR A 521 -16.98 -46.09 4.90
C THR A 521 -16.80 -47.52 5.42
N HIS A 522 -17.62 -48.48 4.96
CA HIS A 522 -17.51 -49.88 5.34
C HIS A 522 -16.19 -50.49 4.82
N LYS A 523 -15.44 -51.17 5.71
CA LYS A 523 -14.11 -51.75 5.40
C LYS A 523 -14.13 -52.72 4.21
N GLN A 524 -15.23 -53.45 4.01
CA GLN A 524 -15.39 -54.34 2.86
C GLN A 524 -15.44 -53.59 1.50
N PHE A 525 -16.00 -52.38 1.45
CA PHE A 525 -16.07 -51.59 0.21
C PHE A 525 -14.76 -50.86 -0.12
N ARG A 526 -13.90 -50.58 0.88
CA ARG A 526 -12.52 -50.12 0.64
C ARG A 526 -11.68 -51.18 -0.07
N GLY A 527 -11.82 -52.46 0.33
CA GLY A 527 -11.16 -53.57 -0.35
C GLY A 527 -11.62 -53.73 -1.81
N ILE A 528 -12.91 -53.47 -2.10
CA ILE A 528 -13.48 -53.52 -3.45
C ILE A 528 -13.02 -52.34 -4.32
N SER A 529 -12.81 -51.14 -3.75
CA SER A 529 -12.25 -50.01 -4.50
C SER A 529 -10.77 -50.23 -4.83
N ASP A 530 -10.00 -50.81 -3.90
CA ASP A 530 -8.57 -51.08 -4.09
C ASP A 530 -8.34 -52.25 -5.06
N SER A 531 -9.24 -53.25 -5.09
CA SER A 531 -9.17 -54.35 -6.06
C SER A 531 -9.47 -53.90 -7.50
N ARG A 532 -10.26 -52.85 -7.70
CA ARG A 532 -10.51 -52.24 -9.03
C ARG A 532 -9.29 -51.50 -9.59
N HIS A 533 -8.38 -51.02 -8.75
CA HIS A 533 -7.18 -50.28 -9.18
C HIS A 533 -5.98 -51.18 -9.51
N LYS A 534 -5.98 -52.45 -9.08
CA LYS A 534 -5.04 -53.45 -9.59
C LYS A 534 -5.50 -53.90 -10.97
N GLY A 535 -5.15 -53.10 -11.99
CA GLY A 535 -5.48 -53.35 -13.39
C GLY A 535 -5.07 -54.75 -13.83
N LYS A 536 -6.03 -55.69 -13.81
CA LYS A 536 -5.84 -57.01 -14.41
C LYS A 536 -5.71 -56.79 -15.91
N ARG A 537 -4.57 -57.17 -16.50
CA ARG A 537 -4.48 -57.31 -17.96
C ARG A 537 -5.52 -58.34 -18.38
N HIS A 538 -6.63 -57.89 -18.95
CA HIS A 538 -7.63 -58.81 -19.47
C HIS A 538 -7.03 -59.56 -20.66
N ASN A 539 -7.15 -60.89 -20.69
CA ASN A 539 -6.78 -61.69 -21.85
C ASN A 539 -7.62 -61.23 -23.05
N VAL A 540 -6.95 -60.65 -24.05
CA VAL A 540 -7.59 -60.08 -25.22
C VAL A 540 -7.95 -61.22 -26.18
N ARG A 541 -9.23 -61.60 -26.23
CA ARG A 541 -9.72 -62.62 -27.17
C ARG A 541 -9.77 -62.06 -28.60
N PRO A 542 -9.10 -62.67 -29.59
CA PRO A 542 -9.15 -62.22 -30.99
C PRO A 542 -10.53 -62.46 -31.61
N ASN A 543 -10.99 -61.48 -32.39
CA ASN A 543 -12.17 -61.60 -33.25
C ASN A 543 -11.80 -62.08 -34.66
N LYS A 544 -10.55 -61.84 -35.08
CA LYS A 544 -10.04 -62.18 -36.41
C LYS A 544 -8.63 -62.76 -36.29
N PHE A 545 -8.38 -63.87 -36.98
CA PHE A 545 -7.06 -64.49 -37.08
C PHE A 545 -6.50 -64.30 -38.49
N ILE A 546 -5.22 -63.97 -38.60
CA ILE A 546 -4.50 -63.85 -39.86
C ILE A 546 -3.21 -64.64 -39.72
N ASP A 547 -3.06 -65.72 -40.48
CA ASP A 547 -1.88 -66.56 -40.43
C ASP A 547 -0.95 -66.25 -41.60
N LEU A 548 0.26 -65.81 -41.28
CA LEU A 548 1.35 -65.64 -42.23
C LEU A 548 2.11 -66.96 -42.31
N VAL A 549 1.92 -67.66 -43.43
CA VAL A 549 2.50 -68.98 -43.70
C VAL A 549 3.38 -68.95 -44.95
N LEU A 550 4.45 -69.74 -44.94
CA LEU A 550 5.29 -69.96 -46.13
C LEU A 550 4.84 -71.23 -46.86
N LYS A 551 4.62 -71.12 -48.17
CA LYS A 551 4.31 -72.29 -49.03
C LYS A 551 5.56 -72.95 -49.60
N LYS A 552 6.69 -72.23 -49.70
CA LYS A 552 7.97 -72.68 -50.24
C LYS A 552 9.11 -72.01 -49.47
N CYS A 553 10.25 -72.69 -49.37
CA CYS A 553 11.46 -72.12 -48.77
C CYS A 553 12.02 -71.00 -49.65
N PRO A 554 12.21 -69.76 -49.14
CA PRO A 554 12.78 -68.67 -49.94
C PRO A 554 14.27 -68.86 -50.29
N ALA A 555 14.97 -69.81 -49.65
CA ALA A 555 16.39 -70.08 -49.93
C ALA A 555 16.60 -71.20 -50.97
N CYS A 556 15.83 -72.30 -50.91
CA CYS A 556 16.04 -73.47 -51.76
C CYS A 556 14.77 -73.94 -52.50
N MET A 557 13.66 -73.19 -52.41
CA MET A 557 12.37 -73.46 -53.06
C MET A 557 11.69 -74.80 -52.70
N ALA A 558 12.25 -75.56 -51.77
CA ALA A 558 11.65 -76.80 -51.28
C ALA A 558 10.25 -76.57 -50.68
N LYS A 559 9.32 -77.48 -50.99
CA LYS A 559 7.94 -77.46 -50.47
C LYS A 559 7.83 -78.10 -49.07
N LYS A 560 8.83 -78.89 -48.65
CA LYS A 560 8.82 -79.61 -47.38
C LYS A 560 9.36 -78.71 -46.25
N LEU A 561 8.45 -77.93 -45.68
CA LEU A 561 8.69 -77.02 -44.55
C LEU A 561 8.04 -77.61 -43.28
N GLN A 562 8.81 -77.80 -42.21
CA GLN A 562 8.28 -78.22 -40.92
C GLN A 562 8.01 -76.99 -40.05
N PRO A 563 6.75 -76.72 -39.62
CA PRO A 563 6.45 -75.60 -38.74
C PRO A 563 7.09 -75.81 -37.36
N THR A 564 7.72 -74.77 -36.82
CA THR A 564 8.38 -74.82 -35.50
C THR A 564 7.63 -73.99 -34.46
N THR A 565 7.63 -72.67 -34.63
CA THR A 565 7.03 -71.74 -33.66
C THR A 565 6.17 -70.69 -34.36
N ALA A 566 5.05 -70.34 -33.74
CA ALA A 566 4.19 -69.25 -34.18
C ALA A 566 4.34 -68.05 -33.23
N ARG A 567 4.70 -66.89 -33.78
CA ARG A 567 4.73 -65.63 -33.05
C ARG A 567 3.43 -64.87 -33.32
N CYS A 568 2.75 -64.42 -32.27
CA CYS A 568 1.48 -63.70 -32.41
C CYS A 568 1.63 -62.21 -32.13
N ARG A 569 0.95 -61.37 -32.92
CA ARG A 569 0.81 -59.94 -32.72
C ARG A 569 -0.68 -59.57 -32.64
N TYR A 570 -1.05 -58.81 -31.63
CA TYR A 570 -2.42 -58.35 -31.41
C TYR A 570 -2.58 -56.90 -31.84
N LEU A 571 -3.50 -56.62 -32.76
CA LEU A 571 -3.98 -55.29 -33.11
C LEU A 571 -5.35 -55.08 -32.46
N ILE A 572 -5.45 -54.12 -31.54
CA ILE A 572 -6.70 -53.75 -30.88
C ILE A 572 -7.19 -52.43 -31.47
N ASP A 573 -8.40 -52.42 -32.01
CA ASP A 573 -8.98 -51.27 -32.68
C ASP A 573 -10.47 -51.09 -32.37
N LEU A 574 -11.04 -49.97 -32.80
CA LEU A 574 -12.48 -49.76 -32.83
C LEU A 574 -12.98 -49.85 -34.27
N LYS A 575 -14.16 -50.41 -34.48
CA LYS A 575 -14.83 -50.40 -35.79
C LYS A 575 -16.15 -49.68 -35.66
N PHE A 576 -16.30 -48.63 -36.46
CA PHE A 576 -17.49 -47.81 -36.55
C PHE A 576 -18.45 -48.41 -37.57
N ALA A 577 -19.71 -48.57 -37.16
CA ALA A 577 -20.83 -48.94 -38.01
C ALA A 577 -21.96 -47.93 -37.80
N ARG A 578 -22.95 -47.90 -38.71
CA ARG A 578 -24.10 -46.99 -38.58
C ARG A 578 -24.87 -47.17 -37.28
N SER A 579 -24.93 -48.41 -36.76
CA SER A 579 -25.65 -48.77 -35.54
C SER A 579 -24.82 -48.70 -34.26
N GLY A 580 -23.54 -48.31 -34.34
CA GLY A 580 -22.69 -48.14 -33.17
C GLY A 580 -21.23 -48.47 -33.40
N MET A 581 -20.52 -48.67 -32.30
CA MET A 581 -19.08 -48.89 -32.28
C MET A 581 -18.75 -50.16 -31.52
N ARG A 582 -17.87 -50.99 -32.09
CA ARG A 582 -17.44 -52.23 -31.45
C ARG A 582 -15.92 -52.35 -31.39
N ARG A 583 -15.44 -52.99 -30.32
CA ARG A 583 -14.03 -53.40 -30.19
C ARG A 583 -13.73 -54.52 -31.18
N ALA A 584 -12.64 -54.38 -31.94
CA ALA A 584 -12.14 -55.37 -32.88
C ALA A 584 -10.70 -55.75 -32.53
N VAL A 585 -10.44 -57.03 -32.32
CA VAL A 585 -9.11 -57.56 -32.02
C VAL A 585 -8.68 -58.47 -33.15
N THR A 586 -7.57 -58.13 -33.82
CA THR A 586 -6.97 -58.99 -34.86
C THR A 586 -5.69 -59.61 -34.33
N CYS A 587 -5.61 -60.94 -34.33
CA CYS A 587 -4.39 -61.67 -34.04
C CYS A 587 -3.73 -62.05 -35.36
N THR A 588 -2.55 -61.51 -35.63
CA THR A 588 -1.70 -61.97 -36.73
C THR A 588 -0.70 -62.97 -36.18
N SER A 589 -0.72 -64.21 -36.66
CA SER A 589 0.30 -65.21 -36.35
C SER A 589 1.34 -65.25 -37.48
N CYS A 590 2.61 -65.38 -37.12
CA CYS A 590 3.72 -65.52 -38.05
C CYS A 590 4.45 -66.82 -37.74
N TRP A 591 4.41 -67.75 -38.69
CA TRP A 591 5.02 -69.07 -38.54
C TRP A 591 6.50 -69.05 -38.95
N SER A 592 7.32 -69.67 -38.12
CA SER A 592 8.68 -70.08 -38.45
C SER A 592 8.68 -71.54 -38.88
N TYR A 593 9.55 -71.87 -39.83
CA TYR A 593 9.69 -73.21 -40.38
C TYR A 593 11.15 -73.63 -40.42
N SER A 594 11.40 -74.92 -40.23
CA SER A 594 12.66 -75.57 -40.57
C SER A 594 12.55 -76.18 -41.97
N CYS A 595 13.49 -75.86 -42.86
CA CYS A 595 13.50 -76.42 -44.21
C CYS A 595 14.28 -77.73 -44.27
N ALA A 596 13.62 -78.82 -44.68
CA ALA A 596 14.28 -80.12 -44.82
C ALA A 596 15.31 -80.17 -45.96
N GLY A 597 15.24 -79.25 -46.93
CA GLY A 597 16.16 -79.22 -48.09
C GLY A 597 17.48 -78.50 -47.83
N CYS A 598 17.48 -77.42 -47.04
CA CYS A 598 18.70 -76.63 -46.76
C CYS A 598 19.06 -76.54 -45.27
N GLY A 599 18.29 -77.17 -44.38
CA GLY A 599 18.48 -77.08 -42.92
C GLY A 599 18.21 -75.71 -42.30
N GLY A 600 17.96 -74.68 -43.12
CA GLY A 600 17.77 -73.31 -42.66
C GLY A 600 16.42 -73.06 -41.97
N THR A 601 16.42 -72.20 -40.96
CA THR A 601 15.18 -71.70 -40.33
C THR A 601 14.68 -70.48 -41.10
N VAL A 602 13.44 -70.55 -41.60
CA VAL A 602 12.80 -69.49 -42.38
C VAL A 602 11.51 -69.03 -41.72
N SER A 603 11.36 -67.73 -41.50
CA SER A 603 10.12 -67.12 -41.00
C SER A 603 9.29 -66.56 -42.15
N ALA A 604 7.96 -66.65 -42.07
CA ALA A 604 7.06 -66.02 -43.03
C ALA A 604 7.25 -64.50 -43.12
N HIS A 605 7.75 -63.88 -42.05
CA HIS A 605 8.15 -62.48 -42.05
C HIS A 605 9.39 -62.29 -41.18
N ARG A 606 10.51 -61.83 -41.78
CA ARG A 606 11.83 -61.76 -41.11
C ARG A 606 11.81 -60.86 -39.85
N ASN A 607 11.10 -59.73 -39.89
CA ASN A 607 11.04 -58.75 -38.79
C ASN A 607 9.65 -58.66 -38.15
N PHE A 608 9.05 -59.80 -37.80
CA PHE A 608 7.71 -59.82 -37.19
C PHE A 608 7.75 -59.39 -35.72
N SER A 609 7.21 -58.21 -35.40
CA SER A 609 7.05 -57.72 -34.03
C SER A 609 5.90 -58.43 -33.32
N THR A 610 6.10 -58.82 -32.06
CA THR A 610 5.07 -59.39 -31.18
C THR A 610 4.41 -58.34 -30.28
N GLN A 611 4.83 -57.07 -30.37
CA GLN A 611 4.25 -56.02 -29.55
C GLN A 611 2.79 -55.78 -29.90
N GLN A 612 1.93 -55.68 -28.88
CA GLN A 612 0.55 -55.28 -29.06
C GLN A 612 0.48 -53.86 -29.62
N VAL A 613 -0.31 -53.68 -30.69
CA VAL A 613 -0.50 -52.40 -31.36
C VAL A 613 -1.94 -51.94 -31.17
N TYR A 614 -2.13 -50.64 -30.98
CA TYR A 614 -3.45 -50.01 -31.00
C TYR A 614 -3.72 -49.47 -32.41
N GLY A 615 -4.91 -49.69 -32.93
CA GLY A 615 -5.29 -49.25 -34.27
C GLY A 615 -5.61 -47.76 -34.34
N HIS A 616 -5.58 -47.24 -35.56
CA HIS A 616 -5.80 -45.82 -35.84
C HIS A 616 -7.18 -45.35 -35.36
N ASP A 617 -8.24 -46.12 -35.64
CA ASP A 617 -9.63 -45.75 -35.30
C ASP A 617 -9.81 -45.58 -33.78
N LEU A 618 -9.24 -46.50 -32.99
CA LEU A 618 -9.23 -46.41 -31.53
C LEU A 618 -8.47 -45.17 -31.04
N MET A 619 -7.28 -44.91 -31.58
CA MET A 619 -6.46 -43.76 -31.18
C MET A 619 -7.15 -42.44 -31.54
N SER A 620 -7.70 -42.34 -32.75
CA SER A 620 -8.47 -41.19 -33.23
C SER A 620 -9.70 -40.93 -32.35
N TRP A 621 -10.44 -41.97 -31.96
CA TRP A 621 -11.57 -41.82 -31.04
C TRP A 621 -11.15 -41.25 -29.68
N CYS A 622 -10.03 -41.74 -29.13
CA CYS A 622 -9.51 -41.25 -27.85
C CYS A 622 -9.08 -39.78 -27.92
N VAL A 623 -8.40 -39.39 -29.00
CA VAL A 623 -7.95 -38.01 -29.20
C VAL A 623 -9.13 -37.09 -29.49
N TYR A 624 -10.12 -37.53 -30.27
CA TYR A 624 -11.35 -36.79 -30.53
C TYR A 624 -12.10 -36.44 -29.24
N LEU A 625 -12.36 -37.42 -28.37
CA LEU A 625 -13.02 -37.16 -27.08
C LEU A 625 -12.22 -36.19 -26.20
N ASN A 626 -10.89 -36.21 -26.31
CA ASN A 626 -10.07 -35.32 -25.53
C ASN A 626 -10.04 -33.89 -26.07
N VAL A 627 -9.85 -33.72 -27.38
CA VAL A 627 -9.65 -32.42 -28.02
C VAL A 627 -10.98 -31.76 -28.35
N VAL A 628 -11.88 -32.48 -29.03
CA VAL A 628 -13.16 -31.95 -29.51
C VAL A 628 -14.20 -31.96 -28.38
N SER A 629 -14.30 -33.04 -27.62
CA SER A 629 -15.28 -33.15 -26.52
C SER A 629 -14.77 -32.65 -25.17
N GLY A 630 -13.52 -32.16 -25.09
CA GLY A 630 -12.93 -31.59 -23.87
C GLY A 630 -12.76 -32.58 -22.70
N MET A 631 -12.85 -33.89 -22.94
CA MET A 631 -12.75 -34.89 -21.87
C MET A 631 -11.30 -35.07 -21.41
N ASN A 632 -11.07 -35.07 -20.10
CA ASN A 632 -9.76 -35.42 -19.55
C ASN A 632 -9.34 -36.84 -20.02
N MET A 633 -8.08 -37.03 -20.45
CA MET A 633 -7.55 -38.34 -20.90
C MET A 633 -7.76 -39.47 -19.89
N LEU A 634 -7.78 -39.20 -18.58
CA LEU A 634 -8.09 -40.21 -17.57
C LEU A 634 -9.58 -40.60 -17.57
N LYS A 635 -10.48 -39.67 -17.92
CA LYS A 635 -11.90 -39.99 -18.16
C LYS A 635 -12.06 -40.78 -19.46
N VAL A 636 -11.32 -40.43 -20.52
CA VAL A 636 -11.30 -41.21 -21.77
C VAL A 636 -10.82 -42.65 -21.51
N LYS A 637 -9.75 -42.82 -20.72
CA LYS A 637 -9.29 -44.14 -20.25
C LYS A 637 -10.39 -44.90 -19.54
N LYS A 638 -11.12 -44.23 -18.63
CA LYS A 638 -12.24 -44.83 -17.93
C LYS A 638 -13.37 -45.23 -18.88
N CYS A 639 -13.68 -44.42 -19.89
CA CYS A 639 -14.67 -44.78 -20.92
C CYS A 639 -14.25 -46.04 -21.71
N LEU A 640 -12.96 -46.22 -22.01
CA LEU A 640 -12.47 -47.46 -22.64
C LEU A 640 -12.69 -48.68 -21.76
N GLU A 641 -12.50 -48.53 -20.45
CA GLU A 641 -12.74 -49.58 -19.45
C GLU A 641 -14.24 -49.87 -19.32
N ASP A 642 -15.08 -48.84 -19.18
CA ASP A 642 -16.51 -48.96 -18.92
C ASP A 642 -17.29 -49.48 -20.16
N PHE A 643 -16.97 -49.00 -21.37
CA PHE A 643 -17.74 -49.34 -22.58
C PHE A 643 -17.13 -50.47 -23.42
N PHE A 644 -15.80 -50.60 -23.44
CA PHE A 644 -15.10 -51.57 -24.30
C PHE A 644 -14.35 -52.65 -23.53
N ASN A 645 -14.42 -52.62 -22.19
CA ASN A 645 -13.64 -53.50 -21.32
C ASN A 645 -12.17 -53.55 -21.75
N LEU A 646 -11.61 -52.38 -22.10
CA LEU A 646 -10.27 -52.22 -22.66
C LEU A 646 -9.41 -51.40 -21.72
N TYR A 647 -8.46 -52.07 -21.06
CA TYR A 647 -7.46 -51.40 -20.24
C TYR A 647 -6.30 -50.90 -21.09
N VAL A 648 -6.12 -49.58 -21.14
CA VAL A 648 -4.95 -48.95 -21.76
C VAL A 648 -4.07 -48.34 -20.66
N PRO A 649 -2.77 -48.68 -20.57
CA PRO A 649 -1.87 -48.08 -19.60
C PRO A 649 -1.85 -46.55 -19.70
N ARG A 650 -1.75 -45.87 -18.55
CA ARG A 650 -1.78 -44.40 -18.50
C ARG A 650 -0.75 -43.76 -19.43
N ALA A 651 0.50 -44.24 -19.45
CA ALA A 651 1.51 -43.70 -20.34
C ALA A 651 1.14 -43.85 -21.82
N GLN A 652 0.50 -44.96 -22.18
CA GLN A 652 0.15 -45.26 -23.56
C GLN A 652 -1.00 -44.40 -24.08
N ILE A 653 -2.02 -44.12 -23.25
CA ILE A 653 -3.14 -43.30 -23.68
C ILE A 653 -2.70 -41.87 -24.03
N TYR A 654 -1.74 -41.31 -23.29
CA TYR A 654 -1.17 -39.99 -23.60
C TYR A 654 -0.32 -40.01 -24.89
N ARG A 655 0.34 -41.14 -25.20
CA ARG A 655 1.12 -41.31 -26.45
C ARG A 655 0.25 -41.35 -27.71
N PHE A 656 -1.06 -41.66 -27.59
CA PHE A 656 -1.97 -41.60 -28.74
C PHE A 656 -2.01 -40.21 -29.38
N LYS A 657 -1.89 -39.15 -28.58
CA LYS A 657 -1.80 -37.77 -29.12
C LYS A 657 -0.58 -37.58 -30.01
N THR A 658 0.57 -38.08 -29.59
CA THR A 658 1.81 -38.01 -30.37
C THR A 658 1.71 -38.81 -31.67
N TYR A 659 1.06 -39.97 -31.64
CA TYR A 659 0.85 -40.76 -32.86
C TYR A 659 -0.06 -40.03 -33.85
N ILE A 660 -1.16 -39.45 -33.36
CA ILE A 660 -2.10 -38.71 -34.21
C ILE A 660 -1.49 -37.40 -34.69
N SER A 661 -0.72 -36.67 -33.88
CA SER A 661 -0.12 -35.38 -34.28
C SER A 661 0.79 -35.53 -35.50
N VAL A 662 1.60 -36.59 -35.56
CA VAL A 662 2.49 -36.86 -36.70
C VAL A 662 1.74 -36.95 -38.03
N GLN A 663 0.48 -37.38 -38.03
CA GLN A 663 -0.32 -37.44 -39.26
C GLN A 663 -0.80 -36.06 -39.72
N TYR A 664 -0.85 -35.08 -38.82
CA TYR A 664 -1.30 -33.71 -39.09
C TYR A 664 -0.13 -32.73 -39.28
N ASP A 665 1.13 -33.13 -39.09
CA ASP A 665 2.29 -32.24 -39.24
C ASP A 665 2.33 -31.55 -40.62
N ALA A 666 2.04 -32.28 -41.70
CA ALA A 666 1.99 -31.71 -43.04
C ALA A 666 0.86 -30.67 -43.20
N LEU A 667 -0.30 -30.92 -42.58
CA LEU A 667 -1.43 -29.99 -42.59
C LEU A 667 -1.11 -28.76 -41.72
N ASP A 668 -0.46 -28.95 -40.58
CA ASP A 668 -0.06 -27.86 -39.66
C ASP A 668 0.85 -26.86 -40.38
N CYS A 669 1.86 -27.34 -41.12
CA CYS A 669 2.71 -26.49 -41.95
C CYS A 669 1.92 -25.75 -43.04
N GLN A 670 1.02 -26.45 -43.74
CA GLN A 670 0.19 -25.84 -44.79
C GLN A 670 -0.75 -24.76 -44.25
N LEU A 671 -1.33 -24.96 -43.06
CA LEU A 671 -2.17 -23.97 -42.39
C LEU A 671 -1.36 -22.73 -42.03
N LEU A 672 -0.17 -22.89 -41.44
CA LEU A 672 0.68 -21.76 -41.08
C LEU A 672 1.12 -20.96 -42.33
N GLU A 673 1.49 -21.63 -43.42
CA GLU A 673 1.82 -20.98 -44.69
C GLU A 673 0.63 -20.26 -45.34
N ALA A 674 -0.58 -20.81 -45.23
CA ALA A 674 -1.79 -20.16 -45.72
C ALA A 674 -2.11 -18.89 -44.90
N MET A 675 -1.91 -18.95 -43.58
CA MET A 675 -2.17 -17.82 -42.69
C MET A 675 -1.23 -16.64 -42.93
N THR A 676 0.05 -16.89 -43.21
CA THR A 676 1.01 -15.82 -43.56
C THR A 676 0.72 -15.15 -44.90
N ARG A 677 -0.21 -15.66 -45.72
CA ARG A 677 -0.68 -15.01 -46.95
C ARG A 677 -1.99 -14.24 -46.76
N SER A 678 -2.62 -14.34 -45.58
CA SER A 678 -3.87 -13.63 -45.29
C SER A 678 -3.64 -12.12 -45.22
N PRO A 679 -4.57 -11.27 -45.67
CA PRO A 679 -4.44 -9.82 -45.53
C PRO A 679 -4.46 -9.35 -44.07
N VAL A 680 -5.05 -10.15 -43.17
CA VAL A 680 -5.17 -9.83 -41.74
C VAL A 680 -4.87 -11.07 -40.90
N ILE A 681 -4.06 -10.89 -39.86
CA ILE A 681 -3.71 -11.93 -38.89
C ILE A 681 -3.91 -11.38 -37.48
N HIS A 682 -4.60 -12.13 -36.63
CA HIS A 682 -4.71 -11.88 -35.18
C HIS A 682 -3.74 -12.78 -34.43
N ILE A 683 -2.95 -12.21 -33.51
CA ILE A 683 -2.05 -13.00 -32.66
C ILE A 683 -2.33 -12.73 -31.18
N ASP A 684 -2.52 -13.79 -30.41
CA ASP A 684 -2.66 -13.71 -28.95
C ASP A 684 -1.83 -14.80 -28.26
N GLU A 685 -1.46 -14.57 -27.00
CA GLU A 685 -0.73 -15.54 -26.21
C GLU A 685 -1.42 -15.85 -24.89
N THR A 686 -1.51 -17.15 -24.56
CA THR A 686 -2.07 -17.62 -23.30
C THR A 686 -1.05 -18.41 -22.50
N THR A 687 -0.87 -18.05 -21.23
CA THR A 687 0.01 -18.77 -20.31
C THR A 687 -0.58 -20.13 -19.94
N VAL A 688 0.22 -21.18 -20.09
CA VAL A 688 -0.10 -22.54 -19.65
C VAL A 688 0.86 -22.98 -18.53
N ASN A 689 0.31 -23.63 -17.50
CA ASN A 689 1.11 -24.14 -16.38
C ASN A 689 1.48 -25.61 -16.65
N LEU A 690 2.76 -25.86 -16.89
CA LEU A 690 3.33 -27.21 -17.00
C LEU A 690 3.83 -27.69 -15.63
N ARG A 691 4.16 -28.97 -15.52
CA ARG A 691 4.78 -29.52 -14.31
C ARG A 691 6.18 -28.92 -14.16
N GLY A 692 6.34 -27.97 -13.23
CA GLY A 692 7.63 -27.35 -12.88
C GLY A 692 7.94 -26.03 -13.57
N GLN A 693 7.15 -25.59 -14.56
CA GLN A 693 7.39 -24.33 -15.26
C GLN A 693 6.11 -23.74 -15.87
N SER A 694 6.09 -22.42 -16.07
CA SER A 694 5.08 -21.76 -16.89
C SER A 694 5.58 -21.66 -18.33
N ALA A 695 4.70 -21.88 -19.29
CA ALA A 695 5.00 -21.74 -20.72
C ALA A 695 3.86 -21.01 -21.43
N TYR A 696 3.98 -20.81 -22.74
CA TYR A 696 3.04 -20.03 -23.52
C TYR A 696 2.53 -20.83 -24.72
N VAL A 697 1.23 -20.78 -24.96
CA VAL A 697 0.61 -21.20 -26.21
C VAL A 697 0.25 -19.93 -26.96
N TRP A 698 0.83 -19.78 -28.15
CA TRP A 698 0.52 -18.71 -29.07
C TRP A 698 -0.59 -19.19 -30.00
N VAL A 699 -1.55 -18.32 -30.26
CA VAL A 699 -2.58 -18.52 -31.28
C VAL A 699 -2.39 -17.49 -32.37
N VAL A 700 -2.47 -17.96 -33.60
CA VAL A 700 -2.55 -17.15 -34.81
C VAL A 700 -3.91 -17.45 -35.41
N ALA A 701 -4.67 -16.43 -35.78
CA ALA A 701 -6.01 -16.59 -36.32
C ALA A 701 -6.24 -15.66 -37.52
N THR A 702 -6.90 -16.18 -38.55
CA THR A 702 -7.48 -15.42 -39.66
C THR A 702 -9.01 -15.51 -39.56
N MET A 703 -9.73 -15.08 -40.60
CA MET A 703 -11.20 -15.18 -40.63
C MET A 703 -11.71 -16.63 -40.63
N ASP A 704 -10.91 -17.57 -41.13
CA ASP A 704 -11.30 -18.95 -41.43
C ASP A 704 -10.31 -19.99 -40.89
N LEU A 705 -9.10 -19.60 -40.49
CA LEU A 705 -8.05 -20.49 -39.99
C LEU A 705 -7.62 -20.11 -38.56
N VAL A 706 -7.25 -21.12 -37.78
CA VAL A 706 -6.66 -20.95 -36.44
C VAL A 706 -5.50 -21.92 -36.28
N HIS A 707 -4.35 -21.41 -35.84
CA HIS A 707 -3.14 -22.20 -35.58
C HIS A 707 -2.64 -21.96 -34.16
N PHE A 708 -2.31 -23.04 -33.45
CA PHE A 708 -1.82 -22.99 -32.07
C PHE A 708 -0.44 -23.62 -31.99
N PHE A 709 0.52 -22.93 -31.38
CA PHE A 709 1.85 -23.51 -31.15
C PHE A 709 2.44 -23.14 -29.80
N TYR A 710 3.33 -24.01 -29.34
CA TYR A 710 3.98 -23.92 -28.03
C TYR A 710 5.28 -23.12 -28.09
N ARG A 711 5.51 -22.28 -27.07
CA ARG A 711 6.79 -21.63 -26.79
C ARG A 711 7.15 -21.69 -25.31
N PRO A 712 8.43 -21.97 -24.96
CA PRO A 712 8.88 -21.98 -23.57
C PRO A 712 8.95 -20.58 -22.96
N SER A 713 9.20 -19.54 -23.77
CA SER A 713 9.27 -18.14 -23.36
C SER A 713 8.14 -17.31 -24.00
N ARG A 714 7.90 -16.10 -23.44
CA ARG A 714 6.99 -15.10 -24.01
C ARG A 714 7.66 -14.23 -25.07
N GLU A 715 8.93 -14.47 -25.35
CA GLU A 715 9.69 -13.61 -26.24
C GLU A 715 9.18 -13.77 -27.67
N ALA A 716 8.85 -12.65 -28.30
CA ALA A 716 8.22 -12.59 -29.61
C ALA A 716 9.23 -12.60 -30.78
N HIS A 717 10.53 -12.83 -30.52
CA HIS A 717 11.57 -12.72 -31.54
C HIS A 717 11.33 -13.66 -32.74
N PHE A 718 10.75 -14.83 -32.49
CA PHE A 718 10.39 -15.79 -33.54
C PHE A 718 9.31 -15.27 -34.50
N LEU A 719 8.49 -14.29 -34.11
CA LEU A 719 7.46 -13.72 -34.98
C LEU A 719 8.09 -13.01 -36.18
N THR A 720 9.27 -12.40 -36.00
CA THR A 720 9.98 -11.71 -37.08
C THR A 720 10.41 -12.67 -38.18
N GLU A 721 10.84 -13.88 -37.81
CA GLU A 721 11.18 -14.95 -38.75
C GLU A 721 9.93 -15.56 -39.37
N MET A 722 8.90 -15.82 -38.55
CA MET A 722 7.64 -16.44 -38.99
C MET A 722 6.85 -15.56 -39.97
N LEU A 723 6.86 -14.24 -39.77
CA LEU A 723 6.15 -13.26 -40.60
C LEU A 723 7.07 -12.58 -41.62
N LYS A 724 8.22 -13.18 -41.94
CA LYS A 724 9.16 -12.62 -42.91
C LYS A 724 8.50 -12.49 -44.28
N GLY A 725 8.37 -11.27 -44.78
CA GLY A 725 7.71 -10.96 -46.05
C GLY A 725 6.19 -10.76 -45.96
N PHE A 726 5.61 -10.77 -44.75
CA PHE A 726 4.22 -10.41 -44.52
C PHE A 726 3.98 -8.92 -44.74
N SER A 727 3.01 -8.56 -45.58
CA SER A 727 2.66 -7.17 -45.91
C SER A 727 1.22 -6.78 -45.49
N GLY A 728 0.53 -7.66 -44.76
CA GLY A 728 -0.82 -7.43 -44.28
C GLY A 728 -0.89 -6.71 -42.93
N VAL A 729 -2.09 -6.70 -42.33
CA VAL A 729 -2.35 -6.09 -41.03
C VAL A 729 -2.21 -7.15 -39.92
N LEU A 730 -1.35 -6.86 -38.94
CA LEU A 730 -1.20 -7.66 -37.72
C LEU A 730 -2.01 -7.02 -36.58
N VAL A 731 -2.88 -7.80 -35.93
CA VAL A 731 -3.77 -7.36 -34.85
C VAL A 731 -3.37 -7.99 -33.52
#